data_AF-F4PTL9-F1
#
_entry.id   AF-F4PTL9-F1
#
_cell.length_a   1.000
_cell.length_b   1.000
_cell.length_c   1.000
_cell.angle_alpha   90.00
_cell.angle_beta   90.00
_cell.angle_gamma   90.00
#
_symmetry.space_group_name_H-M   'P 1'
#
loop_
_entity.id
_entity.type
_entity.pdbx_description
1 polymer ?
#
loop_
_entity_poly.entity_id
_entity_poly.type
_entity_poly.pdbx_seq_one_letter_code
_entity_poly.pdbx_strand_id
1 'polypeptide(L)'
;MSKESIILQVFRNKILLREILNKTRDDIEFLGIQVPNNAVRVEVKDSQMTYHCKRKRFYHLGTDLVWLIKNRYYAVIKELLLKQDERPRFKKENFFSPNSDFIQVAMTSIDDAETFSLILSNYHQDFKDYFQEYFDPEALRTRVHFKNESFPPSDFLVSLINNHGNIDIWNTFIQFIDFKCLNKNIDQPPPPSSSSTTKEKNSIFSRLFSSSSSKGKEKEKDDKEKYSMLYVLSYFHKQPINDAYKQVFFISDLIKHCLYSGRKSILHHIINHFGKSISKHLEEVCLEQKLSVPTLGVPFNYVIRRDIQKEMILGLRENLPLSVFNQIYYNTDHQFVADHMHLAYDLLEKDHSHWIHVYLANNPLNNCKDDGDIIKAHYDCLVNMFTKYKNQLLKSIDISKMNDTIPHLFQQDPSLPVPTEYYQLWIFELYKRYTLMPPPAVVFVTIQKQSHPLFEEYIIKTISKNYGNITDYSSMDLVSYLLDRCGFTMITRYGSVELVKLAYDFLREHRRNRYTHLISLQSNDIQVIEFLVGEVIYNNVNTWDKPGHFGGEIQKAVDEHVEKGNFAIAEYLIENAGKISYDYQASTISKLLQNGSYKSIEAMKLQTDISMPANFKISVQTLPALKYFHIGRVFFKPEYGTSTLKRDQELTQMLFELYDDEIESNSIITNKLVDVFKKAVDSAFLSNNLDMIEYLNYYYETNKSRFKSQKELLFRAIDLDRIISSMNFEMLALVIKLQFPLKTSYMTSWRTVGMYGSLEWVEKVLYNSSFRPVSDRDRIPLLAALKSGALLNKSLENRKAIIAHVESIPNCNNSY
;
A
#
# COMPACT_ATOMS: atom_id res chain seq x y z
N MET A 1 44.49 33.46 -1.15
CA MET A 1 44.07 32.11 -1.58
C MET A 1 42.69 32.22 -2.23
N SER A 2 42.44 31.52 -3.35
CA SER A 2 41.09 31.45 -3.92
C SER A 2 40.16 30.67 -2.96
N LYS A 3 38.84 30.94 -3.02
CA LYS A 3 37.86 30.17 -2.24
C LYS A 3 37.99 28.66 -2.49
N GLU A 4 38.26 28.26 -3.74
CA GLU A 4 38.55 26.86 -4.10
C GLU A 4 39.80 26.31 -3.42
N SER A 5 40.88 27.09 -3.33
CA SER A 5 42.11 26.68 -2.65
C SER A 5 41.89 26.39 -1.17
N ILE A 6 41.04 27.18 -0.50
CA ILE A 6 40.72 27.01 0.91
C ILE A 6 39.82 25.78 1.09
N ILE A 7 38.79 25.64 0.25
CA ILE A 7 37.89 24.48 0.26
C ILE A 7 38.68 23.19 0.04
N LEU A 8 39.57 23.14 -0.95
CA LEU A 8 40.41 21.98 -1.23
C LEU A 8 41.38 21.66 -0.08
N GLN A 9 41.92 22.66 0.61
CA GLN A 9 42.75 22.43 1.80
C GLN A 9 41.94 21.83 2.95
N VAL A 10 40.71 22.30 3.16
CA VAL A 10 39.78 21.76 4.17
C VAL A 10 39.42 20.30 3.85
N PHE A 11 39.08 19.99 2.59
CA PHE A 11 38.77 18.61 2.17
C PHE A 11 39.99 17.67 2.20
N ARG A 12 41.21 18.18 1.99
CA ARG A 12 42.45 17.40 2.09
C ARG A 12 42.83 17.09 3.54
N ASN A 13 42.45 17.95 4.49
CA ASN A 13 42.68 17.72 5.90
C ASN A 13 41.57 16.84 6.49
N LYS A 14 41.80 15.51 6.49
CA LYS A 14 40.84 14.50 7.00
C LYS A 14 40.36 14.77 8.42
N ILE A 15 41.21 15.34 9.28
CA ILE A 15 40.85 15.62 10.69
C ILE A 15 39.89 16.80 10.74
N LEU A 16 40.22 17.89 10.04
CA LEU A 16 39.39 19.08 9.97
C LEU A 16 38.04 18.80 9.29
N LEU A 17 38.03 18.04 8.19
CA LEU A 17 36.79 17.62 7.54
C LEU A 17 35.92 16.78 8.47
N ARG A 18 36.51 15.87 9.24
CA ARG A 18 35.79 15.06 10.23
C ARG A 18 35.24 15.91 11.38
N GLU A 19 35.99 16.88 11.86
CA GLU A 19 35.56 17.88 12.85
C GLU A 19 34.37 18.71 12.33
N ILE A 20 34.45 19.19 11.08
CA ILE A 20 33.37 19.95 10.45
C ILE A 20 32.12 19.09 10.29
N LEU A 21 32.26 17.87 9.76
CA LEU A 21 31.14 16.94 9.56
C LEU A 21 30.52 16.46 10.89
N ASN A 22 31.27 16.44 11.98
CA ASN A 22 30.74 16.13 13.32
C ASN A 22 30.04 17.35 13.98
N LYS A 23 30.26 18.56 13.45
CA LYS A 23 29.74 19.83 13.97
C LYS A 23 28.69 20.49 13.06
N THR A 24 28.48 19.95 11.85
CA THR A 24 27.40 20.37 10.95
C THR A 24 26.06 20.14 11.64
N ARG A 25 25.08 21.01 11.39
CA ARG A 25 23.70 20.84 11.85
C ARG A 25 22.93 20.02 10.80
N ASP A 26 21.84 19.38 11.21
CA ASP A 26 21.04 18.48 10.34
C ASP A 26 20.33 19.23 9.20
N ASP A 27 20.29 20.55 9.24
CA ASP A 27 19.67 21.44 8.25
C ASP A 27 20.66 22.01 7.21
N ILE A 28 21.93 21.60 7.23
CA ILE A 28 22.93 22.15 6.32
C ILE A 28 22.92 21.41 4.98
N GLU A 29 22.62 22.16 3.92
CA GLU A 29 22.74 21.74 2.53
C GLU A 29 24.04 22.28 1.91
N PHE A 30 24.78 21.42 1.20
CA PHE A 30 25.89 21.82 0.36
C PHE A 30 25.56 21.51 -1.10
N LEU A 31 25.44 22.55 -1.93
CA LEU A 31 25.01 22.44 -3.32
C LEU A 31 23.65 21.71 -3.48
N GLY A 32 22.72 21.96 -2.55
CA GLY A 32 21.39 21.33 -2.52
C GLY A 32 21.37 19.89 -2.00
N ILE A 33 22.49 19.37 -1.49
CA ILE A 33 22.55 18.06 -0.83
C ILE A 33 22.63 18.26 0.68
N GLN A 34 21.66 17.72 1.42
CA GLN A 34 21.69 17.66 2.87
C GLN A 34 22.90 16.83 3.33
N VAL A 35 23.78 17.44 4.14
CA VAL A 35 25.02 16.81 4.59
C VAL A 35 24.68 15.85 5.75
N PRO A 36 24.77 14.52 5.58
CA PRO A 36 24.28 13.58 6.59
C PRO A 36 25.20 13.56 7.82
N ASN A 37 24.69 14.08 8.92
CA ASN A 37 25.43 14.32 10.15
C ASN A 37 25.83 13.02 10.88
N ASN A 38 25.01 11.97 10.79
CA ASN A 38 25.32 10.58 11.16
C ASN A 38 24.38 9.60 10.43
N ALA A 39 24.52 8.28 10.62
CA ALA A 39 23.66 7.27 9.98
C ALA A 39 22.18 7.68 10.09
N VAL A 40 21.56 8.07 8.97
CA VAL A 40 20.22 8.63 8.94
C VAL A 40 19.24 7.58 9.46
N ARG A 41 18.63 7.85 10.63
CA ARG A 41 17.43 7.16 11.08
C ARG A 41 16.27 7.83 10.37
N VAL A 42 15.72 7.18 9.35
CA VAL A 42 14.46 7.62 8.77
C VAL A 42 13.35 6.95 9.56
N GLU A 43 12.69 7.71 10.42
CA GLU A 43 11.43 7.32 11.03
C GLU A 43 10.30 7.69 10.07
N VAL A 44 9.69 6.69 9.45
CA VAL A 44 8.49 6.89 8.63
C VAL A 44 7.31 6.93 9.59
N LYS A 45 6.65 8.09 9.70
CA LYS A 45 5.61 8.36 10.71
C LYS A 45 4.41 7.39 10.68
N ASP A 46 4.22 6.63 9.61
CA ASP A 46 3.08 5.72 9.44
C ASP A 46 3.44 4.22 9.46
N SER A 47 4.72 3.88 9.65
CA SER A 47 5.13 2.49 9.82
C SER A 47 6.03 2.37 11.05
N GLN A 48 5.71 1.47 11.99
CA GLN A 48 6.56 1.18 13.17
C GLN A 48 7.95 0.59 12.80
N MET A 49 8.37 0.66 11.53
CA MET A 49 9.69 0.26 11.07
C MET A 49 10.67 1.43 11.02
N THR A 50 11.71 1.34 11.83
CA THR A 50 12.90 2.19 11.74
C THR A 50 13.89 1.60 10.75
N TYR A 51 14.14 2.29 9.63
CA TYR A 51 15.16 1.86 8.67
C TYR A 51 16.53 2.44 9.04
N HIS A 52 17.50 1.55 9.23
CA HIS A 52 18.91 1.92 9.31
C HIS A 52 19.54 1.93 7.91
N CYS A 53 19.66 3.11 7.29
CA CYS A 53 20.37 3.20 6.01
C CYS A 53 21.88 3.12 6.27
N LYS A 54 22.52 1.99 5.93
CA LYS A 54 23.99 1.86 5.99
C LYS A 54 24.62 2.84 4.98
N ARG A 55 25.56 3.68 5.44
CA ARG A 55 26.36 4.57 4.59
C ARG A 55 26.94 3.78 3.40
N LYS A 56 26.52 4.10 2.17
CA LYS A 56 27.12 3.53 0.95
C LYS A 56 28.36 4.34 0.59
N ARG A 57 29.46 3.64 0.32
CA ARG A 57 30.69 4.26 -0.20
C ARG A 57 30.44 4.71 -1.63
N PHE A 58 31.15 5.75 -2.11
CA PHE A 58 30.97 6.29 -3.46
C PHE A 58 31.01 5.20 -4.56
N TYR A 59 31.91 4.22 -4.45
CA TYR A 59 31.96 3.12 -5.42
C TYR A 59 30.74 2.18 -5.35
N HIS A 60 30.06 2.06 -4.21
CA HIS A 60 28.78 1.33 -4.09
C HIS A 60 27.62 2.14 -4.66
N LEU A 61 27.70 3.47 -4.64
CA LEU A 61 26.70 4.36 -5.25
C LEU A 61 26.70 4.20 -6.78
N GLY A 62 27.88 4.02 -7.38
CA GLY A 62 28.01 3.69 -8.81
C GLY A 62 27.39 2.35 -9.23
N THR A 63 26.98 1.50 -8.28
CA THR A 63 26.30 0.23 -8.56
C THR A 63 24.82 0.25 -8.19
N ASP A 64 24.31 1.32 -7.58
CA ASP A 64 22.93 1.40 -7.08
C ASP A 64 22.29 2.75 -7.39
N LEU A 65 21.99 2.93 -8.68
CA LEU A 65 21.34 4.14 -9.19
C LEU A 65 19.91 4.32 -8.66
N VAL A 66 19.20 3.20 -8.42
CA VAL A 66 17.84 3.19 -7.84
C VAL A 66 17.85 3.87 -6.47
N TRP A 67 18.81 3.52 -5.61
CA TRP A 67 18.96 4.13 -4.30
C TRP A 67 19.28 5.63 -4.40
N LEU A 68 20.16 6.03 -5.32
CA LEU A 68 20.49 7.45 -5.53
C LEU A 68 19.26 8.26 -5.93
N ILE A 69 18.42 7.71 -6.81
CA ILE A 69 17.17 8.32 -7.27
C ILE A 69 16.16 8.42 -6.12
N LYS A 70 15.91 7.32 -5.38
CA LYS A 70 14.96 7.32 -4.24
C LYS A 70 15.32 8.36 -3.17
N ASN A 71 16.62 8.65 -3.02
CA ASN A 71 17.13 9.60 -2.04
C ASN A 71 17.49 10.97 -2.65
N ARG A 72 17.08 11.26 -3.90
CA ARG A 72 17.26 12.56 -4.58
C ARG A 72 18.71 13.07 -4.65
N TYR A 73 19.70 12.18 -4.74
CA TYR A 73 21.11 12.56 -4.86
C TYR A 73 21.50 12.93 -6.30
N TYR A 74 20.77 13.87 -6.89
CA TYR A 74 20.89 14.22 -8.32
C TYR A 74 22.29 14.69 -8.71
N ALA A 75 22.97 15.51 -7.90
CA ALA A 75 24.32 15.96 -8.25
C ALA A 75 25.33 14.79 -8.32
N VAL A 76 25.18 13.77 -7.46
CA VAL A 76 26.00 12.55 -7.52
C VAL A 76 25.68 11.75 -8.78
N ILE A 77 24.39 11.66 -9.15
CA ILE A 77 23.97 11.02 -10.40
C ILE A 77 24.58 11.76 -11.60
N LYS A 78 24.49 13.10 -11.65
CA LYS A 78 25.09 13.92 -12.71
C LYS A 78 26.60 13.66 -12.80
N GLU A 79 27.31 13.70 -11.68
CA GLU A 79 28.75 13.44 -11.63
C GLU A 79 29.11 12.05 -12.17
N LEU A 80 28.41 11.01 -11.73
CA LEU A 80 28.64 9.62 -12.14
C LEU A 80 28.33 9.41 -13.64
N LEU A 81 27.27 10.03 -14.16
CA LEU A 81 26.89 9.90 -15.58
C LEU A 81 27.78 10.73 -16.51
N LEU A 82 28.35 11.84 -16.03
CA LEU A 82 29.26 12.69 -16.79
C LEU A 82 30.69 12.12 -16.84
N LYS A 83 31.15 11.38 -15.82
CA LYS A 83 32.45 10.72 -15.80
C LYS A 83 32.46 9.47 -16.70
N GLN A 84 33.01 9.60 -17.91
CA GLN A 84 33.08 8.52 -18.90
C GLN A 84 33.71 7.22 -18.35
N ASP A 85 34.74 7.33 -17.51
CA ASP A 85 35.46 6.18 -16.94
C ASP A 85 34.65 5.38 -15.92
N GLU A 86 33.59 5.96 -15.35
CA GLU A 86 32.75 5.30 -14.34
C GLU A 86 31.48 4.67 -14.92
N ARG A 87 31.10 5.03 -16.16
CA ARG A 87 29.93 4.47 -16.87
C ARG A 87 29.88 2.94 -16.94
N PRO A 88 31.00 2.21 -17.18
CA PRO A 88 30.96 0.75 -17.26
C PRO A 88 30.58 0.05 -15.94
N ARG A 89 30.61 0.76 -14.81
CA ARG A 89 30.27 0.19 -13.49
C ARG A 89 28.77 0.03 -13.28
N PHE A 90 27.96 0.69 -14.09
CA PHE A 90 26.51 0.48 -14.12
C PHE A 90 26.19 -0.78 -14.91
N LYS A 91 25.99 -1.90 -14.21
CA LYS A 91 25.57 -3.15 -14.84
C LYS A 91 24.16 -3.01 -15.41
N LYS A 92 24.06 -2.87 -16.74
CA LYS A 92 22.81 -2.72 -17.51
C LYS A 92 21.78 -3.80 -17.19
N GLU A 93 22.24 -5.03 -16.99
CA GLU A 93 21.46 -6.25 -16.72
C GLU A 93 20.50 -6.11 -15.53
N ASN A 94 20.77 -5.20 -14.58
CA ASN A 94 19.94 -5.00 -13.39
C ASN A 94 18.90 -3.88 -13.53
N PHE A 95 19.02 -2.98 -14.50
CA PHE A 95 18.19 -1.75 -14.57
C PHE A 95 16.99 -1.88 -15.52
N PHE A 96 17.13 -2.66 -16.59
CA PHE A 96 16.09 -2.81 -17.62
C PHE A 96 15.54 -4.24 -17.67
N SER A 97 15.82 -5.06 -16.66
CA SER A 97 15.15 -6.35 -16.52
C SER A 97 13.66 -6.12 -16.22
N PRO A 98 12.76 -7.03 -16.64
CA PRO A 98 11.33 -6.93 -16.35
C PRO A 98 11.03 -6.77 -14.85
N ASN A 99 11.92 -7.28 -13.99
CA ASN A 99 11.78 -7.25 -12.53
C ASN A 99 12.50 -6.05 -11.89
N SER A 100 13.01 -5.11 -12.68
CA SER A 100 13.74 -3.96 -12.17
C SER A 100 12.79 -2.83 -11.80
N ASP A 101 12.81 -2.45 -10.51
CA ASP A 101 12.19 -1.23 -10.03
C ASP A 101 12.79 0.05 -10.67
N PHE A 102 13.91 -0.03 -11.39
CA PHE A 102 14.64 1.16 -11.83
C PHE A 102 13.80 2.06 -12.72
N ILE A 103 13.07 1.52 -13.69
CA ILE A 103 12.20 2.33 -14.55
C ILE A 103 11.13 2.97 -13.68
N GLN A 104 10.38 2.20 -12.90
CA GLN A 104 9.35 2.74 -12.02
C GLN A 104 9.89 3.83 -11.06
N VAL A 105 11.07 3.64 -10.49
CA VAL A 105 11.71 4.54 -9.53
C VAL A 105 12.26 5.79 -10.19
N ALA A 106 13.00 5.65 -11.30
CA ALA A 106 13.41 6.78 -12.13
C ALA A 106 12.20 7.63 -12.53
N MET A 107 11.08 6.96 -12.80
CA MET A 107 9.84 7.59 -13.26
C MET A 107 8.92 8.13 -12.19
N THR A 108 9.15 7.81 -10.92
CA THR A 108 8.33 8.33 -9.81
C THR A 108 9.09 9.32 -8.94
N SER A 109 10.43 9.31 -9.01
CA SER A 109 11.27 9.95 -7.99
C SER A 109 12.31 10.94 -8.51
N ILE A 110 12.53 11.10 -9.82
CA ILE A 110 13.43 12.15 -10.37
C ILE A 110 12.66 13.43 -10.65
N ASP A 111 12.86 14.50 -9.87
CA ASP A 111 12.21 15.80 -10.07
C ASP A 111 13.10 16.83 -10.84
N ASP A 112 14.38 16.52 -11.07
CA ASP A 112 15.36 17.33 -11.80
C ASP A 112 15.45 16.95 -13.29
N ALA A 113 15.00 17.84 -14.17
CA ALA A 113 14.94 17.62 -15.61
C ALA A 113 16.31 17.38 -16.26
N GLU A 114 17.37 18.01 -15.75
CA GLU A 114 18.73 17.81 -16.26
C GLU A 114 19.23 16.39 -15.98
N THR A 115 19.04 15.90 -14.76
CA THR A 115 19.37 14.51 -14.37
C THR A 115 18.56 13.52 -15.18
N PHE A 116 17.27 13.79 -15.36
CA PHE A 116 16.40 12.96 -16.18
C PHE A 116 16.89 12.88 -17.63
N SER A 117 17.23 14.03 -18.23
CA SER A 117 17.81 14.11 -19.58
C SER A 117 19.14 13.38 -19.70
N LEU A 118 20.00 13.47 -18.68
CA LEU A 118 21.27 12.73 -18.61
C LEU A 118 21.04 11.23 -18.55
N ILE A 119 20.07 10.74 -17.77
CA ILE A 119 19.72 9.32 -17.70
C ILE A 119 19.22 8.83 -19.05
N LEU A 120 18.24 9.52 -19.65
CA LEU A 120 17.72 9.17 -20.98
C LEU A 120 18.80 9.19 -22.06
N SER A 121 19.77 10.10 -21.98
CA SER A 121 20.85 10.19 -22.95
C SER A 121 21.93 9.11 -22.77
N ASN A 122 22.26 8.73 -21.53
CA ASN A 122 23.26 7.70 -21.26
C ASN A 122 22.73 6.28 -21.47
N TYR A 123 21.45 6.05 -21.19
CA TYR A 123 20.77 4.76 -21.36
C TYR A 123 19.82 4.75 -22.54
N HIS A 124 20.08 5.57 -23.56
CA HIS A 124 19.16 5.77 -24.67
C HIS A 124 18.75 4.46 -25.34
N GLN A 125 19.73 3.60 -25.68
CA GLN A 125 19.46 2.33 -26.33
C GLN A 125 18.67 1.39 -25.42
N ASP A 126 18.97 1.37 -24.12
CA ASP A 126 18.30 0.49 -23.17
C ASP A 126 16.82 0.90 -22.98
N PHE A 127 16.52 2.20 -22.89
CA PHE A 127 15.14 2.70 -22.92
C PHE A 127 14.45 2.43 -24.26
N LYS A 128 15.19 2.59 -25.38
CA LYS A 128 14.65 2.31 -26.71
C LYS A 128 14.29 0.84 -26.85
N ASP A 129 15.16 -0.07 -26.44
CA ASP A 129 14.94 -1.52 -26.47
C ASP A 129 13.76 -1.89 -25.58
N TYR A 130 13.73 -1.38 -24.35
CA TYR A 130 12.63 -1.60 -23.41
C TYR A 130 11.27 -1.22 -24.01
N PHE A 131 11.15 -0.03 -24.60
CA PHE A 131 9.89 0.38 -25.22
C PHE A 131 9.64 -0.29 -26.57
N GLN A 132 10.68 -0.53 -27.38
CA GLN A 132 10.56 -1.14 -28.71
C GLN A 132 10.00 -2.56 -28.65
N GLU A 133 10.27 -3.31 -27.59
CA GLU A 133 9.65 -4.62 -27.35
C GLU A 133 8.12 -4.58 -27.26
N TYR A 134 7.53 -3.46 -26.83
CA TYR A 134 6.07 -3.27 -26.81
C TYR A 134 5.48 -2.88 -28.17
N PHE A 135 6.33 -2.41 -29.08
CA PHE A 135 5.88 -1.90 -30.37
C PHE A 135 6.02 -2.89 -31.51
N ASP A 136 6.70 -4.01 -31.29
CA ASP A 136 6.80 -5.07 -32.28
C ASP A 136 5.57 -6.00 -32.17
N PRO A 137 4.65 -5.99 -33.17
CA PRO A 137 3.47 -6.84 -33.16
C PRO A 137 3.80 -8.34 -33.15
N GLU A 138 4.96 -8.74 -33.69
CA GLU A 138 5.41 -10.13 -33.66
C GLU A 138 5.94 -10.52 -32.27
N ALA A 139 6.63 -9.61 -31.58
CA ALA A 139 7.05 -9.80 -30.19
C ALA A 139 5.83 -9.92 -29.24
N LEU A 140 4.77 -9.15 -29.48
CA LEU A 140 3.52 -9.24 -28.72
C LEU A 140 2.80 -10.59 -28.92
N ARG A 141 2.83 -11.15 -30.14
CA ARG A 141 2.21 -12.45 -30.45
C ARG A 141 2.95 -13.63 -29.81
N THR A 142 4.26 -13.52 -29.65
CA THR A 142 5.10 -14.57 -29.05
C THR A 142 5.13 -14.53 -27.51
N ARG A 143 4.69 -13.43 -26.87
CA ARG A 143 4.73 -13.21 -25.41
C ARG A 143 3.45 -13.58 -24.63
N VAL A 144 2.73 -14.63 -25.02
CA VAL A 144 1.53 -15.11 -24.28
C VAL A 144 1.84 -15.44 -22.79
N HIS A 145 3.11 -15.60 -22.40
CA HIS A 145 3.54 -15.97 -21.05
C HIS A 145 4.08 -14.84 -20.14
N PHE A 146 4.23 -13.58 -20.59
CA PHE A 146 4.77 -12.48 -19.75
C PHE A 146 3.69 -11.54 -19.15
N LYS A 147 2.46 -12.02 -18.99
CA LYS A 147 1.26 -11.19 -18.79
C LYS A 147 1.20 -10.27 -17.55
N ASN A 148 2.14 -10.30 -16.60
CA ASN A 148 1.93 -9.64 -15.30
C ASN A 148 2.94 -8.59 -14.83
N GLU A 149 4.08 -8.35 -15.49
CA GLU A 149 5.17 -7.57 -14.84
C GLU A 149 5.78 -6.44 -15.67
N SER A 150 5.40 -6.30 -16.94
CA SER A 150 6.02 -5.32 -17.82
C SER A 150 5.21 -4.01 -17.82
N PHE A 151 5.83 -2.86 -17.50
CA PHE A 151 5.23 -1.52 -17.45
C PHE A 151 5.13 -0.83 -18.85
N PRO A 152 3.95 -0.78 -19.48
CA PRO A 152 3.82 -0.26 -20.83
C PRO A 152 4.09 1.25 -20.90
N PRO A 153 4.49 1.77 -22.08
CA PRO A 153 4.76 3.19 -22.26
C PRO A 153 3.57 4.12 -21.98
N SER A 154 2.34 3.64 -22.14
CA SER A 154 1.14 4.36 -21.73
C SER A 154 1.14 4.63 -20.23
N ASP A 155 1.39 3.58 -19.45
CA ASP A 155 1.43 3.63 -17.99
C ASP A 155 2.62 4.47 -17.53
N PHE A 156 3.68 4.52 -18.34
CA PHE A 156 4.82 5.41 -18.14
C PHE A 156 4.45 6.90 -18.27
N LEU A 157 3.72 7.29 -19.32
CA LEU A 157 3.25 8.68 -19.47
C LEU A 157 2.23 9.04 -18.38
N VAL A 158 1.35 8.12 -18.03
CA VAL A 158 0.41 8.26 -16.91
C VAL A 158 1.17 8.44 -15.58
N SER A 159 2.22 7.65 -15.34
CA SER A 159 3.08 7.77 -14.15
C SER A 159 3.82 9.11 -14.10
N LEU A 160 4.31 9.63 -15.23
CA LEU A 160 4.89 10.97 -15.31
C LEU A 160 3.91 12.05 -14.87
N ILE A 161 2.66 11.98 -15.32
CA ILE A 161 1.61 12.93 -14.96
C ILE A 161 1.29 12.84 -13.47
N ASN A 162 1.08 11.62 -12.97
CA ASN A 162 0.62 11.40 -11.61
C ASN A 162 1.72 11.74 -10.58
N ASN A 163 2.95 11.25 -10.80
CA ASN A 163 4.00 11.31 -9.80
C ASN A 163 4.86 12.58 -9.89
N HIS A 164 5.18 13.08 -11.09
CA HIS A 164 6.03 14.25 -11.25
C HIS A 164 5.26 15.53 -11.47
N GLY A 165 4.52 15.57 -12.58
CA GLY A 165 3.89 16.79 -13.06
C GLY A 165 4.84 17.91 -13.49
N ASN A 166 6.15 17.65 -13.55
CA ASN A 166 7.13 18.61 -14.05
C ASN A 166 7.06 18.64 -15.59
N ILE A 167 6.71 19.81 -16.14
CA ILE A 167 6.58 20.00 -17.59
C ILE A 167 7.91 19.84 -18.33
N ASP A 168 9.04 20.16 -17.69
CA ASP A 168 10.37 20.04 -18.31
C ASP A 168 10.76 18.56 -18.44
N ILE A 169 10.43 17.74 -17.44
CA ILE A 169 10.62 16.27 -17.49
C ILE A 169 9.71 15.68 -18.56
N TRP A 170 8.44 16.10 -18.59
CA TRP A 170 7.50 15.70 -19.64
C TRP A 170 8.06 16.03 -21.03
N ASN A 171 8.45 17.27 -21.27
CA ASN A 171 9.02 17.71 -22.55
C ASN A 171 10.29 16.94 -22.91
N THR A 172 11.18 16.72 -21.93
CA THR A 172 12.40 15.92 -22.12
C THR A 172 12.08 14.50 -22.56
N PHE A 173 11.06 13.87 -21.97
CA PHE A 173 10.64 12.53 -22.35
C PHE A 173 9.99 12.49 -23.74
N ILE A 174 9.11 13.45 -24.04
CA ILE A 174 8.49 13.55 -25.37
C ILE A 174 9.54 13.75 -26.46
N GLN A 175 10.50 14.64 -26.24
CA GLN A 175 11.64 14.84 -27.14
C GLN A 175 12.49 13.57 -27.28
N PHE A 176 12.72 12.82 -26.19
CA PHE A 176 13.44 11.56 -26.23
C PHE A 176 12.76 10.55 -27.16
N ILE A 177 11.43 10.42 -27.06
CA ILE A 177 10.67 9.54 -27.94
C ILE A 177 10.85 10.05 -29.38
N ASP A 178 10.47 11.30 -29.67
CA ASP A 178 10.47 11.89 -31.02
C ASP A 178 11.81 11.76 -31.74
N PHE A 179 12.92 12.13 -31.09
CA PHE A 179 14.21 12.22 -31.74
C PHE A 179 14.95 10.88 -31.83
N LYS A 180 14.91 10.09 -30.76
CA LYS A 180 15.87 8.99 -30.59
C LYS A 180 15.24 7.60 -30.71
N CYS A 181 13.96 7.46 -30.34
CA CYS A 181 13.25 6.19 -30.47
C CYS A 181 12.64 6.01 -31.88
N LEU A 182 12.06 7.07 -32.44
CA LEU A 182 11.20 6.97 -33.64
C LEU A 182 11.94 7.04 -34.97
N ASN A 183 13.03 7.80 -35.05
CA ASN A 183 13.83 7.94 -36.27
C ASN A 183 14.68 6.68 -36.49
N LYS A 184 14.04 5.62 -37.00
CA LYS A 184 14.74 4.51 -37.65
C LYS A 184 15.23 5.04 -39.02
N ASN A 185 16.53 5.22 -39.16
CA ASN A 185 17.24 5.49 -40.42
C ASN A 185 16.95 6.85 -41.08
N ILE A 186 17.69 7.87 -40.66
CA ILE A 186 18.25 8.81 -41.65
C ILE A 186 19.70 8.37 -41.80
N ASP A 187 19.97 7.55 -42.81
CA ASP A 187 21.34 7.22 -43.22
C ASP A 187 22.08 8.52 -43.55
N GLN A 188 22.82 9.05 -42.58
CA GLN A 188 23.80 10.08 -42.89
C GLN A 188 24.97 9.37 -43.58
N PRO A 189 25.39 9.81 -44.78
CA PRO A 189 26.54 9.24 -45.46
C PRO A 189 27.78 9.40 -44.55
N PRO A 190 28.73 8.43 -44.59
CA PRO A 190 29.91 8.47 -43.74
C PRO A 190 30.66 9.80 -43.97
N PRO A 191 31.14 10.46 -42.90
CA PRO A 191 31.86 11.72 -43.05
C PRO A 191 33.11 11.47 -43.91
N PRO A 192 33.44 12.38 -44.85
CA PRO A 192 34.61 12.20 -45.69
C PRO A 192 35.86 12.16 -44.82
N SER A 193 36.65 11.11 -45.02
CA SER A 193 37.97 10.92 -44.42
C SER A 193 38.86 12.12 -44.75
N SER A 194 39.14 12.95 -43.75
CA SER A 194 40.19 13.96 -43.85
C SER A 194 41.10 13.89 -42.62
N SER A 195 42.37 13.92 -42.96
CA SER A 195 43.57 13.70 -42.17
C SER A 195 43.89 14.85 -41.21
N SER A 196 44.40 14.48 -40.03
CA SER A 196 45.42 15.18 -39.23
C SER A 196 45.35 16.70 -39.10
N THR A 197 45.00 17.23 -37.92
CA THR A 197 45.98 17.64 -36.88
C THR A 197 45.28 18.37 -35.71
N THR A 198 45.91 18.22 -34.54
CA THR A 198 45.75 18.96 -33.27
C THR A 198 44.50 18.74 -32.41
N LYS A 199 44.82 18.38 -31.16
CA LYS A 199 43.93 18.06 -30.04
C LYS A 199 43.12 19.28 -29.63
N GLU A 200 41.79 19.15 -29.67
CA GLU A 200 40.91 19.85 -28.74
C GLU A 200 39.99 18.83 -28.08
N LYS A 201 40.30 18.52 -26.81
CA LYS A 201 39.40 17.81 -25.92
C LYS A 201 38.41 18.83 -25.35
N ASN A 202 37.14 18.40 -25.32
CA ASN A 202 35.99 19.00 -24.64
C ASN A 202 35.29 20.13 -25.38
N SER A 203 34.17 19.79 -26.04
CA SER A 203 32.90 20.51 -25.82
C SER A 203 31.73 19.78 -26.51
N ILE A 204 31.19 18.75 -25.84
CA ILE A 204 29.83 18.24 -26.16
C ILE A 204 28.77 19.26 -25.68
N PHE A 205 29.13 20.13 -24.72
CA PHE A 205 28.24 21.15 -24.15
C PHE A 205 27.91 22.30 -25.11
N SER A 206 28.84 22.73 -25.98
CA SER A 206 28.56 23.85 -26.90
C SER A 206 27.59 23.50 -28.03
N ARG A 207 27.40 22.20 -28.36
CA ARG A 207 26.43 21.78 -29.38
C ARG A 207 25.00 21.60 -28.84
N LEU A 208 24.83 21.36 -27.54
CA LEU A 208 23.51 21.25 -26.91
C LEU A 208 22.97 22.61 -26.42
N PHE A 209 23.84 23.61 -26.22
CA PHE A 209 23.48 24.87 -25.56
C PHE A 209 23.94 26.15 -26.29
N SER A 210 24.23 26.10 -27.59
CA SER A 210 24.49 27.33 -28.36
C SER A 210 23.18 28.09 -28.67
N SER A 211 22.63 28.76 -27.66
CA SER A 211 21.78 29.94 -27.85
C SER A 211 22.68 31.14 -28.09
N SER A 212 23.14 31.31 -29.34
CA SER A 212 23.82 32.55 -29.75
C SER A 212 22.88 33.41 -30.59
N SER A 213 22.57 34.56 -30.01
CA SER A 213 22.05 35.75 -30.66
C SER A 213 22.92 36.10 -31.88
N SER A 214 22.45 35.70 -33.06
CA SER A 214 22.88 36.30 -34.32
C SER A 214 21.64 36.90 -34.97
N LYS A 215 21.59 38.23 -35.00
CA LYS A 215 20.64 38.98 -35.82
C LYS A 215 20.91 38.62 -37.28
N GLY A 216 20.15 37.70 -37.83
CA GLY A 216 20.33 37.21 -39.19
C GLY A 216 19.12 36.46 -39.71
N LYS A 217 18.14 37.22 -40.24
CA LYS A 217 17.03 36.79 -41.10
C LYS A 217 16.26 35.53 -40.65
N GLU A 218 15.37 35.74 -39.69
CA GLU A 218 14.21 34.88 -39.43
C GLU A 218 13.22 34.97 -40.60
N LYS A 219 13.02 33.87 -41.32
CA LYS A 219 11.73 33.58 -41.98
C LYS A 219 11.48 32.12 -42.37
N GLU A 220 12.32 31.17 -41.97
CA GLU A 220 12.17 29.77 -42.41
C GLU A 220 12.53 28.71 -41.35
N LYS A 221 12.66 29.10 -40.06
CA LYS A 221 13.01 28.17 -38.96
C LYS A 221 11.85 27.76 -38.05
N ASP A 222 10.76 28.51 -37.99
CA ASP A 222 9.65 28.22 -37.06
C ASP A 222 8.82 26.98 -37.42
N ASP A 223 8.91 26.46 -38.64
CA ASP A 223 8.20 25.23 -39.02
C ASP A 223 9.01 23.94 -38.83
N LYS A 224 10.32 24.03 -38.53
CA LYS A 224 11.17 22.85 -38.26
C LYS A 224 11.23 22.42 -36.78
N GLU A 225 10.74 23.25 -35.86
CA GLU A 225 10.69 22.94 -34.42
C GLU A 225 9.31 22.48 -33.93
N LYS A 226 8.33 22.29 -34.84
CA LYS A 226 7.11 21.53 -34.52
C LYS A 226 7.44 20.03 -34.46
N TYR A 227 8.13 19.65 -33.39
CA TYR A 227 8.30 18.26 -32.99
C TYR A 227 6.92 17.65 -32.84
N SER A 228 6.63 16.68 -33.70
CA SER A 228 5.29 16.19 -33.88
C SER A 228 5.04 15.14 -32.82
N MET A 229 4.51 15.54 -31.66
CA MET A 229 3.96 14.64 -30.65
C MET A 229 2.92 13.65 -31.25
N LEU A 230 2.37 13.94 -32.44
CA LEU A 230 1.59 13.01 -33.27
C LEU A 230 2.41 11.80 -33.73
N TYR A 231 3.72 11.93 -33.93
CA TYR A 231 4.64 10.82 -34.18
C TYR A 231 4.82 9.95 -32.94
N VAL A 232 4.98 10.54 -31.75
CA VAL A 232 4.95 9.80 -30.47
C VAL A 232 3.67 8.97 -30.34
N LEU A 233 2.50 9.58 -30.57
CA LEU A 233 1.22 8.88 -30.43
C LEU A 233 0.93 7.88 -31.55
N SER A 234 1.26 8.21 -32.81
CA SER A 234 1.15 7.25 -33.92
C SER A 234 2.15 6.10 -33.78
N TYR A 235 3.29 6.33 -33.12
CA TYR A 235 4.26 5.28 -32.81
C TYR A 235 3.79 4.34 -31.70
N PHE A 236 3.17 4.86 -30.64
CA PHE A 236 2.50 4.04 -29.63
C PHE A 236 1.35 3.19 -30.21
N HIS A 237 0.93 3.50 -31.45
CA HIS A 237 -0.16 2.82 -32.14
C HIS A 237 0.21 2.32 -33.55
N LYS A 238 1.46 1.90 -33.81
CA LYS A 238 1.84 1.18 -35.05
C LYS A 238 1.19 -0.23 -35.21
N GLN A 239 -0.06 -0.37 -34.78
CA GLN A 239 -1.00 -1.38 -35.27
C GLN A 239 -1.66 -0.81 -36.54
N PRO A 240 -2.02 -1.64 -37.53
CA PRO A 240 -2.48 -1.18 -38.85
C PRO A 240 -3.75 -0.34 -38.75
N ILE A 241 -3.61 0.99 -38.87
CA ILE A 241 -4.48 2.08 -39.40
C ILE A 241 -5.99 2.12 -39.02
N ASN A 242 -6.61 1.07 -38.50
CA ASN A 242 -8.04 1.00 -38.18
C ASN A 242 -8.41 1.41 -36.74
N ASP A 243 -7.45 1.80 -35.88
CA ASP A 243 -7.72 2.11 -34.47
C ASP A 243 -7.49 3.60 -34.12
N ALA A 244 -7.96 4.53 -34.95
CA ALA A 244 -8.07 5.95 -34.59
C ALA A 244 -8.77 6.14 -33.22
N TYR A 245 -9.69 5.23 -32.90
CA TYR A 245 -10.36 5.11 -31.61
C TYR A 245 -9.39 4.92 -30.42
N LYS A 246 -8.35 4.08 -30.56
CA LYS A 246 -7.39 3.83 -29.46
C LYS A 246 -6.51 5.04 -29.17
N GLN A 247 -6.16 5.81 -30.20
CA GLN A 247 -5.39 7.05 -30.03
C GLN A 247 -6.20 8.09 -29.24
N VAL A 248 -7.45 8.29 -29.63
CA VAL A 248 -8.39 9.15 -28.90
C VAL A 248 -8.51 8.73 -27.44
N PHE A 249 -8.69 7.43 -27.21
CA PHE A 249 -8.87 6.87 -25.88
C PHE A 249 -7.64 7.12 -25.01
N PHE A 250 -6.45 6.88 -25.55
CA PHE A 250 -5.20 7.11 -24.83
C PHE A 250 -4.98 8.60 -24.52
N ILE A 251 -5.25 9.51 -25.47
CA ILE A 251 -5.17 10.95 -25.20
C ILE A 251 -6.20 11.38 -24.16
N SER A 252 -7.43 10.87 -24.26
CA SER A 252 -8.48 11.11 -23.26
C SER A 252 -8.01 10.65 -21.88
N ASP A 253 -7.32 9.52 -21.81
CA ASP A 253 -6.75 8.98 -20.56
C ASP A 253 -5.63 9.88 -20.00
N LEU A 254 -4.72 10.37 -20.84
CA LEU A 254 -3.71 11.35 -20.40
C LEU A 254 -4.34 12.66 -19.91
N ILE A 255 -5.37 13.16 -20.58
CA ILE A 255 -6.12 14.36 -20.15
C ILE A 255 -6.79 14.12 -18.80
N LYS A 256 -7.42 12.95 -18.61
CA LYS A 256 -8.01 12.54 -17.33
C LYS A 256 -6.95 12.52 -16.23
N HIS A 257 -5.82 11.88 -16.45
CA HIS A 257 -4.74 11.85 -15.47
C HIS A 257 -4.20 13.26 -15.16
N CYS A 258 -4.15 14.16 -16.13
CA CYS A 258 -3.77 15.55 -15.87
C CYS A 258 -4.81 16.25 -15.00
N LEU A 259 -6.11 16.07 -15.31
CA LEU A 259 -7.21 16.62 -14.51
C LEU A 259 -7.17 16.09 -13.08
N TYR A 260 -7.08 14.77 -12.89
CA TYR A 260 -6.94 14.20 -11.56
C TYR A 260 -5.73 14.77 -10.85
N SER A 261 -4.56 14.77 -11.47
CA SER A 261 -3.31 15.14 -10.80
C SER A 261 -3.07 16.66 -10.74
N GLY A 262 -4.00 17.50 -11.23
CA GLY A 262 -3.85 18.95 -11.23
C GLY A 262 -2.68 19.46 -12.08
N ARG A 263 -2.29 18.74 -13.15
CA ARG A 263 -1.10 19.06 -13.95
C ARG A 263 -1.43 20.01 -15.10
N LYS A 264 -1.75 21.27 -14.76
CA LYS A 264 -2.18 22.30 -15.70
C LYS A 264 -1.21 22.48 -16.88
N SER A 265 0.09 22.59 -16.63
CA SER A 265 1.10 22.84 -17.68
C SER A 265 1.19 21.68 -18.69
N ILE A 266 1.19 20.44 -18.22
CA ILE A 266 1.19 19.24 -19.08
C ILE A 266 -0.11 19.16 -19.87
N LEU A 267 -1.25 19.44 -19.25
CA LEU A 267 -2.53 19.49 -19.96
C LEU A 267 -2.52 20.51 -21.10
N HIS A 268 -2.04 21.74 -20.85
CA HIS A 268 -1.93 22.77 -21.89
C HIS A 268 -1.01 22.30 -23.01
N HIS A 269 0.10 21.64 -22.69
CA HIS A 269 0.98 21.08 -23.70
C HIS A 269 0.27 20.04 -24.56
N ILE A 270 -0.48 19.11 -23.96
CA ILE A 270 -1.29 18.11 -24.69
C ILE A 270 -2.34 18.80 -25.56
N ILE A 271 -3.12 19.74 -25.02
CA ILE A 271 -4.19 20.43 -25.77
C ILE A 271 -3.61 21.26 -26.92
N ASN A 272 -2.53 22.01 -26.70
CA ASN A 272 -1.95 22.87 -27.73
C ASN A 272 -1.40 22.06 -28.91
N HIS A 273 -0.86 20.87 -28.65
CA HIS A 273 -0.31 20.00 -29.68
C HIS A 273 -1.38 19.13 -30.37
N PHE A 274 -2.46 18.77 -29.68
CA PHE A 274 -3.42 17.79 -30.18
C PHE A 274 -4.85 18.28 -30.35
N GLY A 275 -5.25 19.38 -29.72
CA GLY A 275 -6.64 19.83 -29.65
C GLY A 275 -7.32 19.86 -31.02
N LYS A 276 -6.65 20.43 -32.03
CA LYS A 276 -7.17 20.48 -33.41
C LYS A 276 -7.24 19.10 -34.11
N SER A 277 -6.29 18.21 -33.85
CA SER A 277 -6.24 16.88 -34.45
C SER A 277 -7.23 15.90 -33.79
N ILE A 278 -7.37 15.97 -32.47
CA ILE A 278 -8.37 15.24 -31.68
C ILE A 278 -9.77 15.64 -32.14
N SER A 279 -10.00 16.94 -32.33
CA SER A 279 -11.28 17.51 -32.80
C SER A 279 -11.78 16.82 -34.06
N LYS A 280 -10.90 16.73 -35.05
CA LYS A 280 -11.21 16.13 -36.34
C LYS A 280 -11.51 14.63 -36.24
N HIS A 281 -10.76 13.89 -35.43
CA HIS A 281 -10.93 12.43 -35.30
C HIS A 281 -12.12 12.05 -34.41
N LEU A 282 -12.46 12.87 -33.42
CA LEU A 282 -13.60 12.59 -32.54
C LEU A 282 -14.95 12.91 -33.17
N GLU A 283 -15.00 13.87 -34.07
CA GLU A 283 -16.19 14.10 -34.90
C GLU A 283 -16.51 12.89 -35.81
N GLU A 284 -15.52 12.06 -36.12
CA GLU A 284 -15.67 10.87 -36.97
C GLU A 284 -15.98 9.57 -36.20
N VAL A 285 -15.73 9.51 -34.89
CA VAL A 285 -15.80 8.26 -34.09
C VAL A 285 -16.78 8.40 -32.91
N CYS A 286 -18.06 8.18 -33.18
CA CYS A 286 -19.12 8.15 -32.17
C CYS A 286 -19.37 6.72 -31.64
N LEU A 287 -18.75 6.31 -30.52
CA LEU A 287 -19.20 5.14 -29.74
C LEU A 287 -18.88 5.26 -28.23
N GLU A 288 -19.83 4.74 -27.43
CA GLU A 288 -19.86 4.72 -25.96
C GLU A 288 -19.01 3.58 -25.39
N GLN A 289 -17.91 3.88 -24.68
CA GLN A 289 -17.29 2.92 -23.75
C GLN A 289 -16.86 3.62 -22.47
N LYS A 290 -17.21 3.01 -21.34
CA LYS A 290 -16.83 3.46 -19.99
C LYS A 290 -15.44 2.94 -19.63
N LEU A 291 -14.63 3.82 -19.06
CA LEU A 291 -13.27 3.58 -18.66
C LEU A 291 -13.17 3.65 -17.13
N SER A 292 -12.66 2.60 -16.49
CA SER A 292 -12.34 2.63 -15.06
C SER A 292 -10.95 3.21 -14.86
N VAL A 293 -10.82 4.31 -14.12
CA VAL A 293 -9.54 4.90 -13.74
C VAL A 293 -9.18 4.42 -12.33
N PRO A 294 -7.95 3.91 -12.07
CA PRO A 294 -7.53 3.54 -10.73
C PRO A 294 -7.40 4.76 -9.82
N THR A 295 -7.85 4.63 -8.58
CA THR A 295 -7.75 5.63 -7.51
C THR A 295 -6.27 5.96 -7.22
N LEU A 296 -5.84 7.16 -7.58
CA LEU A 296 -4.44 7.60 -7.43
C LEU A 296 -4.20 8.35 -6.11
N GLY A 297 -3.12 7.97 -5.44
CA GLY A 297 -2.69 8.49 -4.15
C GLY A 297 -1.79 9.74 -4.24
N VAL A 298 -2.02 10.62 -3.26
CA VAL A 298 -1.16 11.53 -2.46
C VAL A 298 -2.03 12.78 -2.18
N PRO A 299 -2.19 13.20 -0.91
CA PRO A 299 -3.08 14.30 -0.55
C PRO A 299 -2.47 15.65 -0.95
N PHE A 300 -2.83 16.16 -2.11
CA PHE A 300 -2.79 17.60 -2.33
C PHE A 300 -3.85 18.27 -1.45
N ASN A 301 -3.60 19.50 -1.02
CA ASN A 301 -4.64 20.35 -0.43
C ASN A 301 -5.82 20.40 -1.41
N TYR A 302 -6.96 19.86 -0.99
CA TYR A 302 -8.14 19.66 -1.82
C TYR A 302 -8.60 20.96 -2.49
N VAL A 303 -8.50 22.09 -1.77
CA VAL A 303 -8.88 23.42 -2.28
C VAL A 303 -7.98 23.86 -3.45
N ILE A 304 -6.66 23.72 -3.31
CA ILE A 304 -5.70 24.10 -4.36
C ILE A 304 -5.89 23.22 -5.60
N ARG A 305 -6.07 21.91 -5.39
CA ARG A 305 -6.31 20.95 -6.48
C ARG A 305 -7.58 21.31 -7.24
N ARG A 306 -8.66 21.67 -6.54
CA ARG A 306 -9.94 22.07 -7.11
C ARG A 306 -9.83 23.32 -7.97
N ASP A 307 -9.19 24.38 -7.47
CA ASP A 307 -9.09 25.63 -8.24
C ASP A 307 -8.28 25.42 -9.53
N ILE A 308 -7.21 24.63 -9.45
CA ILE A 308 -6.45 24.19 -10.62
C ILE A 308 -7.32 23.35 -11.57
N GLN A 309 -8.09 22.38 -11.05
CA GLN A 309 -8.99 21.55 -11.85
C GLN A 309 -10.08 22.38 -12.53
N LYS A 310 -10.62 23.39 -11.85
CA LYS A 310 -11.58 24.34 -12.41
C LYS A 310 -10.99 25.09 -13.60
N GLU A 311 -9.81 25.67 -13.43
CA GLU A 311 -9.11 26.33 -14.53
C GLU A 311 -8.80 25.36 -15.68
N MET A 312 -8.47 24.11 -15.38
CA MET A 312 -8.20 23.09 -16.38
C MET A 312 -9.45 22.67 -17.15
N ILE A 313 -10.60 22.50 -16.47
CA ILE A 313 -11.89 22.18 -17.11
C ILE A 313 -12.35 23.34 -17.98
N LEU A 314 -12.25 24.58 -17.49
CA LEU A 314 -12.57 25.78 -18.28
C LEU A 314 -11.61 25.93 -19.47
N GLY A 315 -10.31 25.72 -19.26
CA GLY A 315 -9.32 25.75 -20.34
C GLY A 315 -9.57 24.66 -21.39
N LEU A 316 -9.97 23.45 -20.99
CA LEU A 316 -10.38 22.39 -21.92
C LEU A 316 -11.59 22.81 -22.75
N ARG A 317 -12.60 23.43 -22.11
CA ARG A 317 -13.81 23.93 -22.77
C ARG A 317 -13.49 25.01 -23.81
N GLU A 318 -12.59 25.93 -23.49
CA GLU A 318 -12.22 27.04 -24.39
C GLU A 318 -11.38 26.58 -25.58
N ASN A 319 -10.56 25.52 -25.41
CA ASN A 319 -9.58 25.10 -26.41
C ASN A 319 -9.98 23.86 -27.21
N LEU A 320 -11.06 23.16 -26.84
CA LEU A 320 -11.59 22.00 -27.56
C LEU A 320 -13.01 22.26 -28.06
N PRO A 321 -13.42 21.70 -29.22
CA PRO A 321 -14.81 21.71 -29.63
C PRO A 321 -15.70 21.07 -28.58
N LEU A 322 -16.93 21.58 -28.47
CA LEU A 322 -17.88 21.15 -27.45
C LEU A 322 -18.16 19.64 -27.48
N SER A 323 -18.22 19.03 -28.66
CA SER A 323 -18.39 17.57 -28.83
C SER A 323 -17.26 16.77 -28.19
N VAL A 324 -16.02 17.17 -28.45
CA VAL A 324 -14.78 16.55 -27.94
C VAL A 324 -14.64 16.75 -26.44
N PHE A 325 -14.85 17.98 -25.98
CA PHE A 325 -14.87 18.30 -24.55
C PHE A 325 -15.87 17.39 -23.83
N ASN A 326 -17.10 17.34 -24.34
CA ASN A 326 -18.15 16.52 -23.76
C ASN A 326 -17.73 15.05 -23.72
N GLN A 327 -17.18 14.48 -24.79
CA GLN A 327 -16.75 13.08 -24.78
C GLN A 327 -15.62 12.78 -23.78
N ILE A 328 -14.62 13.67 -23.68
CA ILE A 328 -13.52 13.51 -22.71
C ILE A 328 -14.06 13.63 -21.30
N TYR A 329 -14.91 14.64 -21.04
CA TYR A 329 -15.53 14.90 -19.76
C TYR A 329 -16.48 13.77 -19.34
N TYR A 330 -17.33 13.29 -20.27
CA TYR A 330 -18.30 12.23 -20.06
C TYR A 330 -17.68 10.85 -19.83
N ASN A 331 -16.50 10.61 -20.42
CA ASN A 331 -15.75 9.39 -20.20
C ASN A 331 -14.86 9.45 -18.95
N THR A 332 -14.83 10.57 -18.21
CA THR A 332 -14.14 10.61 -16.91
C THR A 332 -14.88 9.79 -15.86
N ASP A 333 -14.24 9.56 -14.71
CA ASP A 333 -14.89 8.81 -13.64
C ASP A 333 -16.14 9.56 -13.19
N HIS A 334 -17.22 8.83 -12.95
CA HIS A 334 -18.47 9.43 -12.54
C HIS A 334 -18.33 10.26 -11.25
N GLN A 335 -17.41 9.88 -10.35
CA GLN A 335 -17.09 10.67 -9.16
C GLN A 335 -16.47 12.01 -9.53
N PHE A 336 -15.53 12.03 -10.48
CA PHE A 336 -14.91 13.27 -10.95
C PHE A 336 -15.96 14.25 -11.48
N VAL A 337 -16.88 13.74 -12.30
CA VAL A 337 -17.97 14.55 -12.84
C VAL A 337 -18.89 15.03 -11.73
N ALA A 338 -19.22 14.18 -10.76
CA ALA A 338 -20.07 14.56 -9.63
C ALA A 338 -19.42 15.70 -8.81
N ASP A 339 -18.12 15.58 -8.50
CA ASP A 339 -17.37 16.57 -7.72
C ASP A 339 -17.29 17.93 -8.44
N HIS A 340 -17.23 17.94 -9.78
CA HIS A 340 -17.04 19.13 -10.60
C HIS A 340 -18.29 19.54 -11.40
N MET A 341 -19.46 18.95 -11.12
CA MET A 341 -20.69 19.17 -11.91
C MET A 341 -21.06 20.66 -11.97
N HIS A 342 -20.90 21.38 -10.85
CA HIS A 342 -21.14 22.82 -10.74
C HIS A 342 -20.29 23.68 -11.70
N LEU A 343 -19.18 23.15 -12.22
CA LEU A 343 -18.30 23.82 -13.19
C LEU A 343 -18.68 23.54 -14.64
N ALA A 344 -19.35 22.41 -14.88
CA ALA A 344 -19.73 21.95 -16.20
C ALA A 344 -21.22 22.09 -16.49
N TYR A 345 -22.02 22.67 -15.57
CA TYR A 345 -23.49 22.65 -15.67
C TYR A 345 -24.03 23.24 -16.98
N ASP A 346 -23.44 24.34 -17.48
CA ASP A 346 -23.80 24.96 -18.77
C ASP A 346 -23.59 24.02 -19.97
N LEU A 347 -22.87 22.91 -19.79
CA LEU A 347 -22.48 21.96 -20.83
C LEU A 347 -23.35 20.71 -20.81
N LEU A 348 -23.99 20.43 -19.66
CA LEU A 348 -24.85 19.27 -19.45
C LEU A 348 -26.27 19.47 -20.01
N GLU A 349 -26.53 20.52 -20.78
CA GLU A 349 -27.88 20.87 -21.26
C GLU A 349 -28.53 19.74 -22.07
N LYS A 350 -27.74 19.01 -22.86
CA LYS A 350 -28.24 17.98 -23.79
C LYS A 350 -28.64 16.67 -23.10
N ASP A 351 -28.12 16.39 -21.90
CA ASP A 351 -28.42 15.15 -21.17
C ASP A 351 -28.42 15.35 -19.63
N HIS A 352 -29.09 16.42 -19.20
CA HIS A 352 -29.18 16.82 -17.79
C HIS A 352 -29.77 15.71 -16.90
N SER A 353 -30.62 14.84 -17.44
CA SER A 353 -31.23 13.71 -16.72
C SER A 353 -30.20 12.64 -16.38
N HIS A 354 -29.34 12.26 -17.34
CA HIS A 354 -28.23 11.34 -17.08
C HIS A 354 -27.28 11.92 -16.04
N TRP A 355 -26.93 13.20 -16.13
CA TRP A 355 -25.93 13.77 -15.22
C TRP A 355 -26.43 13.98 -13.80
N ILE A 356 -27.70 14.33 -13.61
CA ILE A 356 -28.30 14.31 -12.27
C ILE A 356 -28.32 12.89 -11.71
N HIS A 357 -28.61 11.89 -12.54
CA HIS A 357 -28.52 10.49 -12.12
C HIS A 357 -27.09 10.13 -11.68
N VAL A 358 -26.09 10.46 -12.51
CA VAL A 358 -24.67 10.20 -12.21
C VAL A 358 -24.26 10.92 -10.93
N TYR A 359 -24.59 12.20 -10.79
CA TYR A 359 -24.27 12.99 -9.60
C TYR A 359 -24.89 12.38 -8.33
N LEU A 360 -26.19 12.06 -8.36
CA LEU A 360 -26.89 11.50 -7.20
C LEU A 360 -26.45 10.06 -6.89
N ALA A 361 -26.09 9.27 -7.91
CA ALA A 361 -25.62 7.89 -7.73
C ALA A 361 -24.24 7.80 -7.06
N ASN A 362 -23.37 8.82 -7.22
CA ASN A 362 -21.99 8.82 -6.74
C ASN A 362 -21.77 9.63 -5.45
N ASN A 363 -22.84 9.87 -4.67
CA ASN A 363 -22.76 10.47 -3.34
C ASN A 363 -21.87 11.74 -3.26
N PRO A 364 -22.38 12.89 -3.72
CA PRO A 364 -21.59 14.10 -3.93
C PRO A 364 -21.09 14.75 -2.62
N LEU A 365 -21.80 14.56 -1.50
CA LEU A 365 -21.35 15.12 -0.21
C LEU A 365 -20.20 14.32 0.40
N ASN A 366 -19.97 13.08 -0.03
CA ASN A 366 -18.89 12.27 0.55
C ASN A 366 -17.49 12.81 0.24
N ASN A 367 -17.33 13.57 -0.85
CA ASN A 367 -16.05 14.19 -1.22
C ASN A 367 -15.94 15.66 -0.82
N CYS A 368 -17.04 16.30 -0.45
CA CYS A 368 -17.10 17.73 -0.13
C CYS A 368 -17.22 18.01 1.38
N LYS A 369 -16.84 17.04 2.24
CA LYS A 369 -17.23 16.95 3.66
C LYS A 369 -16.96 18.19 4.52
N ASP A 370 -15.97 19.00 4.13
CA ASP A 370 -15.50 20.12 4.94
C ASP A 370 -15.54 21.48 4.21
N ASP A 371 -16.04 21.54 2.97
CA ASP A 371 -16.04 22.77 2.17
C ASP A 371 -17.48 23.25 1.89
N GLY A 372 -17.93 24.19 2.73
CA GLY A 372 -19.26 24.77 2.62
C GLY A 372 -19.52 25.52 1.31
N ASP A 373 -18.48 26.11 0.71
CA ASP A 373 -18.62 26.83 -0.55
C ASP A 373 -18.89 25.86 -1.72
N ILE A 374 -18.30 24.66 -1.69
CA ILE A 374 -18.55 23.63 -2.71
C ILE A 374 -19.95 23.07 -2.56
N ILE A 375 -20.35 22.74 -1.33
CA ILE A 375 -21.69 22.22 -1.06
C ILE A 375 -22.74 23.24 -1.52
N LYS A 376 -22.50 24.53 -1.27
CA LYS A 376 -23.33 25.62 -1.78
C LYS A 376 -23.32 25.68 -3.31
N ALA A 377 -22.17 25.59 -3.96
CA ALA A 377 -22.08 25.60 -5.42
C ALA A 377 -22.81 24.40 -6.05
N HIS A 378 -22.74 23.23 -5.43
CA HIS A 378 -23.50 22.04 -5.81
C HIS A 378 -25.00 22.26 -5.64
N TYR A 379 -25.42 22.83 -4.52
CA TYR A 379 -26.81 23.23 -4.27
C TYR A 379 -27.31 24.21 -5.34
N ASP A 380 -26.59 25.30 -5.59
CA ASP A 380 -26.95 26.32 -6.58
C ASP A 380 -27.05 25.70 -7.98
N CYS A 381 -26.11 24.83 -8.34
CA CYS A 381 -26.13 24.08 -9.60
C CYS A 381 -27.40 23.23 -9.73
N LEU A 382 -27.74 22.44 -8.71
CA LEU A 382 -28.92 21.58 -8.72
C LEU A 382 -30.21 22.39 -8.78
N VAL A 383 -30.33 23.45 -7.96
CA VAL A 383 -31.49 24.35 -7.98
C VAL A 383 -31.68 24.94 -9.38
N ASN A 384 -30.60 25.41 -10.00
CA ASN A 384 -30.64 25.96 -11.35
C ASN A 384 -31.05 24.90 -12.39
N MET A 385 -30.47 23.69 -12.33
CA MET A 385 -30.81 22.60 -13.25
C MET A 385 -32.28 22.21 -13.15
N PHE A 386 -32.78 21.98 -11.95
CA PHE A 386 -34.18 21.58 -11.76
C PHE A 386 -35.17 22.72 -12.00
N THR A 387 -34.76 23.98 -11.81
CA THR A 387 -35.59 25.15 -12.19
C THR A 387 -35.68 25.26 -13.70
N LYS A 388 -34.55 25.19 -14.40
CA LYS A 388 -34.45 25.33 -15.86
C LYS A 388 -35.11 24.17 -16.61
N TYR A 389 -34.90 22.95 -16.14
CA TYR A 389 -35.40 21.72 -16.79
C TYR A 389 -36.57 21.08 -16.02
N LYS A 390 -37.32 21.86 -15.24
CA LYS A 390 -38.47 21.39 -14.42
C LYS A 390 -39.45 20.49 -15.18
N ASN A 391 -39.69 20.78 -16.46
CA ASN A 391 -40.63 20.02 -17.29
C ASN A 391 -40.05 18.68 -17.81
N GLN A 392 -38.73 18.51 -17.81
CA GLN A 392 -38.01 17.37 -18.39
C GLN A 392 -37.47 16.44 -17.30
N LEU A 393 -36.93 17.00 -16.20
CA LEU A 393 -36.28 16.31 -15.08
C LEU A 393 -37.20 15.63 -14.08
N LEU A 394 -38.41 15.26 -14.51
CA LEU A 394 -39.48 14.60 -13.73
C LEU A 394 -40.50 15.59 -13.14
N LYS A 395 -41.75 15.48 -13.61
CA LYS A 395 -42.95 16.10 -12.99
C LYS A 395 -43.13 15.73 -11.51
N SER A 396 -42.43 14.70 -11.02
CA SER A 396 -42.62 14.10 -9.70
C SER A 396 -41.71 14.67 -8.60
N ILE A 397 -40.60 15.35 -8.93
CA ILE A 397 -39.76 16.03 -7.91
C ILE A 397 -40.21 17.48 -7.80
N ASP A 398 -41.05 17.74 -6.79
CA ASP A 398 -41.50 19.09 -6.49
C ASP A 398 -40.50 19.81 -5.58
N ILE A 399 -39.65 20.66 -6.16
CA ILE A 399 -38.69 21.50 -5.41
C ILE A 399 -39.38 22.42 -4.43
N SER A 400 -40.59 22.90 -4.71
CA SER A 400 -41.29 23.81 -3.79
C SER A 400 -41.48 23.13 -2.43
N LYS A 401 -41.91 21.85 -2.43
CA LYS A 401 -42.03 21.05 -1.21
C LYS A 401 -40.71 20.84 -0.47
N MET A 402 -39.57 20.79 -1.17
CA MET A 402 -38.27 20.69 -0.49
C MET A 402 -37.92 21.99 0.21
N ASN A 403 -38.17 23.11 -0.46
CA ASN A 403 -38.02 24.45 0.10
C ASN A 403 -39.04 24.73 1.22
N ASP A 404 -40.13 23.96 1.33
CA ASP A 404 -41.02 24.02 2.50
C ASP A 404 -40.54 23.12 3.64
N THR A 405 -39.76 22.05 3.37
CA THR A 405 -39.40 21.06 4.41
C THR A 405 -38.15 21.48 5.19
N ILE A 406 -37.10 21.95 4.51
CA ILE A 406 -35.77 22.14 5.11
C ILE A 406 -35.62 23.47 5.87
N PRO A 407 -36.13 24.64 5.40
CA PRO A 407 -35.93 25.90 6.11
C PRO A 407 -36.48 25.92 7.53
N HIS A 408 -37.61 25.26 7.79
CA HIS A 408 -38.19 25.22 9.13
C HIS A 408 -37.32 24.48 10.15
N LEU A 409 -36.38 23.63 9.70
CA LEU A 409 -35.43 22.91 10.57
C LEU A 409 -34.37 23.85 11.17
N PHE A 410 -34.08 24.97 10.50
CA PHE A 410 -33.13 25.97 10.93
C PHE A 410 -33.91 27.25 11.21
N GLN A 411 -34.36 27.44 12.45
CA GLN A 411 -35.03 28.66 12.91
C GLN A 411 -34.05 29.86 12.91
N GLN A 412 -33.59 30.26 11.73
CA GLN A 412 -32.55 31.25 11.59
C GLN A 412 -33.12 32.62 11.31
N ASP A 413 -32.47 33.61 11.91
CA ASP A 413 -32.60 35.00 11.53
C ASP A 413 -32.23 35.15 10.04
N PRO A 414 -33.11 35.70 9.18
CA PRO A 414 -32.84 35.90 7.75
C PRO A 414 -31.60 36.75 7.47
N SER A 415 -31.08 37.47 8.47
CA SER A 415 -29.85 38.27 8.35
C SER A 415 -28.56 37.45 8.47
N LEU A 416 -28.62 36.22 8.99
CA LEU A 416 -27.46 35.35 9.12
C LEU A 416 -27.20 34.56 7.83
N PRO A 417 -25.92 34.25 7.53
CA PRO A 417 -25.60 33.40 6.39
C PRO A 417 -26.21 32.01 6.58
N VAL A 418 -26.79 31.48 5.51
CA VAL A 418 -27.36 30.13 5.48
C VAL A 418 -26.26 29.11 5.79
N PRO A 419 -26.47 28.20 6.76
CA PRO A 419 -25.47 27.27 7.24
C PRO A 419 -25.21 26.21 6.18
N THR A 420 -24.01 25.65 6.16
CA THR A 420 -23.63 24.58 5.23
C THR A 420 -24.58 23.38 5.31
N GLU A 421 -25.09 23.08 6.50
CA GLU A 421 -25.99 21.99 6.82
C GLU A 421 -27.34 22.12 6.13
N TYR A 422 -27.80 23.35 5.88
CA TYR A 422 -29.00 23.58 5.08
C TYR A 422 -28.80 23.04 3.66
N TYR A 423 -27.69 23.39 3.01
CA TYR A 423 -27.37 22.94 1.66
C TYR A 423 -27.19 21.40 1.63
N GLN A 424 -26.54 20.84 2.65
CA GLN A 424 -26.37 19.38 2.79
C GLN A 424 -27.72 18.66 2.90
N LEU A 425 -28.61 19.12 3.79
CA LEU A 425 -29.93 18.53 3.98
C LEU A 425 -30.81 18.69 2.74
N TRP A 426 -30.70 19.80 2.02
CA TRP A 426 -31.43 19.99 0.77
C TRP A 426 -30.99 18.99 -0.31
N ILE A 427 -29.67 18.81 -0.49
CA ILE A 427 -29.12 17.82 -1.44
C ILE A 427 -29.49 16.39 -1.00
N PHE A 428 -29.49 16.13 0.31
CA PHE A 428 -29.94 14.86 0.88
C PHE A 428 -31.42 14.56 0.60
N GLU A 429 -32.29 15.54 0.80
CA GLU A 429 -33.71 15.44 0.49
C GLU A 429 -33.95 15.18 -1.00
N LEU A 430 -33.17 15.84 -1.87
CA LEU A 430 -33.22 15.62 -3.32
C LEU A 430 -32.91 14.16 -3.65
N TYR A 431 -31.80 13.66 -3.10
CA TYR A 431 -31.37 12.27 -3.27
C TYR A 431 -32.43 11.28 -2.78
N LYS A 432 -33.04 11.52 -1.61
CA LYS A 432 -34.09 10.66 -1.06
C LYS A 432 -35.31 10.62 -1.97
N ARG A 433 -35.76 11.77 -2.47
CA ARG A 433 -36.89 11.82 -3.41
C ARG A 433 -36.55 11.16 -4.74
N TYR A 434 -35.32 11.32 -5.21
CA TYR A 434 -34.85 10.70 -6.43
C TYR A 434 -34.80 9.17 -6.34
N THR A 435 -34.26 8.64 -5.25
CA THR A 435 -34.10 7.18 -5.02
C THR A 435 -35.43 6.46 -4.76
N LEU A 436 -36.46 7.18 -4.30
CA LEU A 436 -37.82 6.66 -4.19
C LEU A 436 -38.54 6.54 -5.54
N MET A 437 -38.00 7.12 -6.62
CA MET A 437 -38.60 6.99 -7.95
C MET A 437 -38.26 5.63 -8.56
N PRO A 438 -39.20 5.00 -9.29
CA PRO A 438 -38.86 3.84 -10.10
C PRO A 438 -37.75 4.25 -11.08
N PRO A 439 -36.66 3.46 -11.20
CA PRO A 439 -35.56 3.81 -12.09
C PRO A 439 -36.11 3.99 -13.51
N PRO A 440 -35.72 5.07 -14.23
CA PRO A 440 -36.15 5.25 -15.60
C PRO A 440 -35.71 4.03 -16.42
N ALA A 441 -36.61 3.49 -17.25
CA ALA A 441 -36.44 2.24 -17.99
C ALA A 441 -35.19 2.18 -18.91
N VAL A 442 -34.51 3.31 -19.11
CA VAL A 442 -33.42 3.50 -20.06
C VAL A 442 -32.04 3.49 -19.41
N VAL A 443 -31.92 3.60 -18.07
CA VAL A 443 -30.61 3.69 -17.39
C VAL A 443 -30.38 2.46 -16.51
N PHE A 444 -29.89 1.37 -17.12
CA PHE A 444 -29.36 0.18 -16.44
C PHE A 444 -27.98 0.44 -15.81
N VAL A 445 -27.77 1.60 -15.19
CA VAL A 445 -26.67 1.71 -14.22
C VAL A 445 -27.19 1.01 -12.99
N THR A 446 -26.57 -0.13 -12.65
CA THR A 446 -26.81 -0.79 -11.37
C THR A 446 -26.40 0.20 -10.29
N ILE A 447 -27.33 1.06 -9.83
CA ILE A 447 -27.17 1.75 -8.56
C ILE A 447 -27.06 0.60 -7.57
N GLN A 448 -25.84 0.23 -7.24
CA GLN A 448 -25.61 -0.73 -6.17
C GLN A 448 -26.27 -0.09 -4.96
N LYS A 449 -27.25 -0.78 -4.37
CA LYS A 449 -27.91 -0.40 -3.10
C LYS A 449 -26.92 -0.12 -1.95
N GLN A 450 -25.63 -0.36 -2.17
CA GLN A 450 -24.50 -0.13 -1.28
C GLN A 450 -24.14 1.35 -1.07
N SER A 451 -24.55 2.29 -1.93
CA SER A 451 -24.18 3.72 -1.78
C SER A 451 -25.03 4.51 -0.78
N HIS A 452 -26.22 4.01 -0.40
CA HIS A 452 -27.16 4.67 0.51
C HIS A 452 -26.61 4.94 1.93
N PRO A 453 -25.97 3.98 2.61
CA PRO A 453 -25.56 4.16 4.01
C PRO A 453 -24.52 5.27 4.20
N LEU A 454 -23.69 5.54 3.18
CA LEU A 454 -22.62 6.53 3.27
C LEU A 454 -23.17 7.96 3.32
N PHE A 455 -24.32 8.22 2.68
CA PHE A 455 -24.92 9.56 2.67
C PHE A 455 -25.62 9.87 3.98
N GLU A 456 -26.36 8.89 4.49
CA GLU A 456 -27.00 8.95 5.81
C GLU A 456 -25.94 9.08 6.92
N GLU A 457 -24.86 8.29 6.84
CA GLU A 457 -23.71 8.40 7.74
C GLU A 457 -23.14 9.82 7.77
N TYR A 458 -22.89 10.40 6.59
CA TYR A 458 -22.31 11.73 6.50
C TYR A 458 -23.22 12.82 7.10
N ILE A 459 -24.51 12.80 6.76
CA ILE A 459 -25.48 13.77 7.28
C ILE A 459 -25.59 13.66 8.80
N ILE A 460 -25.72 12.44 9.32
CA ILE A 460 -25.87 12.21 10.76
C ILE A 460 -24.61 12.64 11.52
N LYS A 461 -23.42 12.32 11.01
CA LYS A 461 -22.15 12.75 11.62
C LYS A 461 -22.00 14.28 11.61
N THR A 462 -22.34 14.92 10.50
CA THR A 462 -22.22 16.39 10.38
C THR A 462 -23.17 17.09 11.33
N ILE A 463 -24.42 16.63 11.41
CA ILE A 463 -25.40 17.18 12.36
C ILE A 463 -24.95 16.91 13.79
N SER A 464 -24.51 15.70 14.12
CA SER A 464 -24.03 15.38 15.47
C SER A 464 -22.85 16.25 15.90
N LYS A 465 -21.94 16.57 14.97
CA LYS A 465 -20.79 17.43 15.23
C LYS A 465 -21.19 18.88 15.48
N ASN A 466 -22.07 19.43 14.65
CA ASN A 466 -22.40 20.85 14.67
C ASN A 466 -23.53 21.19 15.65
N TYR A 467 -24.30 20.18 16.03
CA TYR A 467 -25.48 20.28 16.88
C TYR A 467 -25.38 19.34 18.10
N GLY A 468 -24.17 19.01 18.58
CA GLY A 468 -23.99 18.16 19.76
C GLY A 468 -24.61 18.72 21.06
N ASN A 469 -24.92 20.02 21.11
CA ASN A 469 -25.51 20.69 22.27
C ASN A 469 -26.97 21.16 22.03
N ILE A 470 -27.80 20.44 21.27
CA ILE A 470 -29.17 20.93 21.07
C ILE A 470 -30.02 20.71 22.33
N THR A 471 -30.39 21.80 23.00
CA THR A 471 -31.41 21.83 24.06
C THR A 471 -32.73 22.47 23.62
N ASP A 472 -32.78 23.07 22.42
CA ASP A 472 -33.86 23.95 21.99
C ASP A 472 -34.92 23.23 21.13
N TYR A 473 -36.16 23.72 21.14
CA TYR A 473 -37.32 23.13 20.43
C TYR A 473 -37.11 22.91 18.92
N SER A 474 -36.23 23.67 18.26
CA SER A 474 -35.83 23.43 16.86
C SER A 474 -35.14 22.07 16.65
N SER A 475 -34.59 21.46 17.70
CA SER A 475 -34.08 20.08 17.66
C SER A 475 -35.14 19.07 17.24
N MET A 476 -36.39 19.24 17.68
CA MET A 476 -37.39 18.19 17.56
C MET A 476 -37.85 18.02 16.12
N ASP A 477 -37.96 19.11 15.35
CA ASP A 477 -38.27 19.04 13.92
C ASP A 477 -37.11 18.39 13.14
N LEU A 478 -35.87 18.75 13.46
CA LEU A 478 -34.67 18.14 12.85
C LEU A 478 -34.56 16.65 13.19
N VAL A 479 -34.77 16.28 14.44
CA VAL A 479 -34.78 14.88 14.91
C VAL A 479 -35.90 14.10 14.23
N SER A 480 -37.11 14.66 14.15
CA SER A 480 -38.25 14.06 13.43
C SER A 480 -37.93 13.85 11.95
N TYR A 481 -37.31 14.85 11.31
CA TYR A 481 -36.84 14.75 9.93
C TYR A 481 -35.81 13.62 9.75
N LEU A 482 -34.78 13.54 10.60
CA LEU A 482 -33.77 12.49 10.53
C LEU A 482 -34.35 11.10 10.80
N LEU A 483 -35.30 10.99 11.73
CA LEU A 483 -36.01 9.74 12.00
C LEU A 483 -36.84 9.28 10.80
N ASP A 484 -37.52 10.20 10.11
CA ASP A 484 -38.31 9.88 8.92
C ASP A 484 -37.43 9.50 7.72
N ARG A 485 -36.31 10.23 7.51
CA ARG A 485 -35.47 10.05 6.32
C ARG A 485 -34.37 9.00 6.47
N CYS A 486 -33.70 8.93 7.62
CA CYS A 486 -32.56 8.05 7.87
C CYS A 486 -32.95 6.82 8.70
N GLY A 487 -34.01 6.94 9.51
CA GLY A 487 -34.40 5.91 10.47
C GLY A 487 -33.51 5.88 11.71
N PHE A 488 -34.06 5.34 12.79
CA PHE A 488 -33.34 5.27 14.06
C PHE A 488 -32.05 4.44 13.98
N THR A 489 -32.02 3.41 13.13
CA THR A 489 -30.83 2.54 12.94
C THR A 489 -29.59 3.29 12.51
N MET A 490 -29.74 4.24 11.59
CA MET A 490 -28.61 5.03 11.13
C MET A 490 -28.21 6.06 12.18
N ILE A 491 -29.18 6.63 12.91
CA ILE A 491 -28.91 7.57 14.00
C ILE A 491 -28.13 6.87 15.12
N THR A 492 -28.55 5.68 15.54
CA THR A 492 -27.83 4.91 16.56
C THR A 492 -26.45 4.46 16.10
N ARG A 493 -26.24 4.26 14.79
CA ARG A 493 -24.95 3.81 14.24
C ARG A 493 -23.92 4.93 14.07
N TYR A 494 -24.36 6.14 13.75
CA TYR A 494 -23.46 7.24 13.34
C TYR A 494 -23.63 8.53 14.13
N GLY A 495 -24.67 8.65 14.95
CA GLY A 495 -24.98 9.84 15.72
C GLY A 495 -24.19 9.94 17.02
N SER A 496 -24.13 11.14 17.61
CA SER A 496 -23.66 11.31 18.99
C SER A 496 -24.69 10.80 20.00
N VAL A 497 -24.26 10.58 21.24
CA VAL A 497 -25.14 10.12 22.32
C VAL A 497 -26.30 11.10 22.57
N GLU A 498 -26.10 12.41 22.41
CA GLU A 498 -27.15 13.42 22.57
C GLU A 498 -28.21 13.31 21.47
N LEU A 499 -27.79 13.20 20.21
CA LEU A 499 -28.71 13.02 19.09
C LEU A 499 -29.50 11.70 19.23
N VAL A 500 -28.84 10.64 19.67
CA VAL A 500 -29.48 9.33 19.90
C VAL A 500 -30.51 9.42 21.04
N LYS A 501 -30.18 10.11 22.14
CA LYS A 501 -31.10 10.36 23.26
C LYS A 501 -32.32 11.15 22.82
N LEU A 502 -32.13 12.27 22.13
CA LEU A 502 -33.23 13.10 21.60
C LEU A 502 -34.13 12.31 20.64
N ALA A 503 -33.53 11.54 19.73
CA ALA A 503 -34.28 10.69 18.80
C ALA A 503 -35.07 9.59 19.53
N TYR A 504 -34.49 9.00 20.58
CA TYR A 504 -35.17 8.01 21.40
C TYR A 504 -36.34 8.62 22.19
N ASP A 505 -36.13 9.77 22.85
CA ASP A 505 -37.18 10.48 23.59
C ASP A 505 -38.33 10.88 22.66
N PHE A 506 -38.02 11.40 21.46
CA PHE A 506 -39.03 11.70 20.45
C PHE A 506 -39.84 10.47 20.06
N LEU A 507 -39.19 9.33 19.80
CA LEU A 507 -39.87 8.07 19.47
C LEU A 507 -40.75 7.58 20.63
N ARG A 508 -40.27 7.69 21.87
CA ARG A 508 -41.00 7.30 23.09
C ARG A 508 -42.28 8.11 23.25
N GLU A 509 -42.23 9.41 22.99
CA GLU A 509 -43.39 10.31 23.11
C GLU A 509 -44.39 10.16 21.96
N HIS A 510 -43.91 9.99 20.73
CA HIS A 510 -44.76 10.14 19.53
C HIS A 510 -45.22 8.82 18.91
N ARG A 511 -44.59 7.66 19.20
CA ARG A 511 -44.94 6.41 18.53
C ARG A 511 -44.86 5.18 19.45
N ARG A 512 -46.00 4.53 19.69
CA ARG A 512 -46.13 3.32 20.53
C ARG A 512 -45.26 2.15 20.00
N ASN A 513 -44.14 1.87 20.68
CA ASN A 513 -43.36 0.61 20.79
C ASN A 513 -42.92 -0.19 19.55
N ARG A 514 -43.09 0.30 18.30
CA ARG A 514 -42.76 -0.51 17.10
C ARG A 514 -41.29 -0.47 16.63
N TYR A 515 -40.38 0.29 17.24
CA TYR A 515 -39.08 0.61 16.63
C TYR A 515 -37.87 -0.18 17.14
N THR A 516 -38.09 -1.25 17.91
CA THR A 516 -37.00 -2.07 18.48
C THR A 516 -36.14 -2.78 17.42
N HIS A 517 -36.72 -3.15 16.29
CA HIS A 517 -36.00 -3.70 15.14
C HIS A 517 -35.11 -2.67 14.42
N LEU A 518 -35.10 -1.41 14.88
CA LEU A 518 -34.31 -0.34 14.31
C LEU A 518 -33.08 0.04 15.16
N ILE A 519 -32.74 -0.65 16.25
CA ILE A 519 -31.54 -0.31 17.02
C ILE A 519 -30.30 -0.96 16.39
N SER A 520 -29.28 -0.17 16.07
CA SER A 520 -27.96 -0.67 15.66
C SER A 520 -26.95 -0.50 16.80
N LEU A 521 -26.26 -1.59 17.16
CA LEU A 521 -25.15 -1.59 18.12
C LEU A 521 -23.78 -1.44 17.42
N GLN A 522 -23.77 -0.98 16.17
CA GLN A 522 -22.56 -0.82 15.35
C GLN A 522 -21.89 0.56 15.51
N SER A 523 -22.33 1.37 16.48
CA SER A 523 -21.74 2.69 16.76
C SER A 523 -20.29 2.56 17.20
N ASN A 524 -19.44 3.46 16.71
CA ASN A 524 -18.06 3.60 17.18
C ASN A 524 -17.95 4.48 18.44
N ASP A 525 -19.05 5.07 18.90
CA ASP A 525 -19.11 5.84 20.14
C ASP A 525 -19.60 4.94 21.29
N ILE A 526 -18.72 4.69 22.27
CA ILE A 526 -19.05 3.85 23.41
C ILE A 526 -20.21 4.42 24.25
N GLN A 527 -20.35 5.74 24.33
CA GLN A 527 -21.43 6.36 25.12
C GLN A 527 -22.80 6.10 24.49
N VAL A 528 -22.86 6.05 23.16
CA VAL A 528 -24.06 5.62 22.43
C VAL A 528 -24.39 4.17 22.76
N ILE A 529 -23.39 3.28 22.76
CA ILE A 529 -23.59 1.87 23.10
C ILE A 529 -24.03 1.70 24.56
N GLU A 530 -23.41 2.42 25.49
CA GLU A 530 -23.78 2.44 26.91
C GLU A 530 -25.23 2.87 27.11
N PHE A 531 -25.65 3.94 26.43
CA PHE A 531 -27.04 4.39 26.46
C PHE A 531 -28.00 3.36 25.86
N LEU A 532 -27.69 2.80 24.69
CA LEU A 532 -28.56 1.84 24.01
C LEU A 532 -28.71 0.55 24.81
N VAL A 533 -27.63 0.03 25.39
CA VAL A 533 -27.67 -1.19 26.21
C VAL A 533 -28.34 -0.89 27.55
N GLY A 534 -27.84 0.09 28.29
CA GLY A 534 -28.28 0.40 29.66
C GLY A 534 -29.69 0.96 29.75
N GLU A 535 -30.04 1.93 28.90
CA GLU A 535 -31.30 2.67 29.04
C GLU A 535 -32.38 2.20 28.06
N VAL A 536 -32.00 1.82 26.83
CA VAL A 536 -32.99 1.44 25.80
C VAL A 536 -33.29 -0.05 25.85
N ILE A 537 -32.28 -0.92 25.94
CA ILE A 537 -32.46 -2.37 25.93
C ILE A 537 -32.94 -2.86 27.29
N TYR A 538 -32.25 -2.53 28.38
CA TYR A 538 -32.59 -3.07 29.70
C TYR A 538 -33.92 -2.56 30.28
N ASN A 539 -34.23 -1.28 30.16
CA ASN A 539 -35.46 -0.73 30.74
C ASN A 539 -36.73 -1.20 30.02
N ASN A 540 -36.61 -1.67 28.78
CA ASN A 540 -37.74 -2.14 27.98
C ASN A 540 -37.90 -3.66 27.95
N VAL A 541 -37.06 -4.44 28.65
CA VAL A 541 -37.09 -5.92 28.69
C VAL A 541 -38.48 -6.46 29.04
N ASN A 542 -39.23 -5.78 29.92
CA ASN A 542 -40.58 -6.20 30.32
C ASN A 542 -41.63 -6.05 29.23
N THR A 543 -41.36 -5.29 28.16
CA THR A 543 -42.27 -5.12 27.02
C THR A 543 -41.91 -6.02 25.84
N TRP A 544 -40.81 -6.76 25.93
CA TRP A 544 -40.21 -7.48 24.81
C TRP A 544 -40.37 -8.99 25.02
N ASP A 545 -41.51 -9.51 24.58
CA ASP A 545 -41.90 -10.92 24.76
C ASP A 545 -40.96 -11.97 24.14
N LYS A 546 -39.83 -11.58 23.52
CA LYS A 546 -38.83 -12.50 22.95
C LYS A 546 -37.39 -12.00 23.14
N PRO A 547 -36.72 -12.38 24.25
CA PRO A 547 -35.30 -12.11 24.50
C PRO A 547 -34.35 -12.56 23.37
N GLY A 548 -34.77 -13.48 22.50
CA GLY A 548 -33.93 -14.04 21.44
C GLY A 548 -33.62 -13.09 20.27
N HIS A 549 -34.40 -12.05 20.01
CA HIS A 549 -34.20 -11.23 18.80
C HIS A 549 -32.98 -10.30 18.84
N PHE A 550 -32.66 -9.73 20.01
CA PHE A 550 -31.48 -8.88 20.14
C PHE A 550 -30.16 -9.65 20.10
N GLY A 551 -30.27 -10.98 20.14
CA GLY A 551 -29.11 -11.81 20.23
C GLY A 551 -28.21 -11.90 19.04
N GLY A 552 -28.81 -12.09 17.88
CA GLY A 552 -28.07 -12.02 16.64
C GLY A 552 -27.41 -10.64 16.47
N GLU A 553 -28.05 -9.56 16.91
CA GLU A 553 -27.53 -8.20 16.76
C GLU A 553 -26.39 -7.88 17.72
N ILE A 554 -26.47 -8.30 19.00
CA ILE A 554 -25.36 -8.15 19.96
C ILE A 554 -24.15 -8.95 19.49
N GLN A 555 -24.35 -10.22 19.12
CA GLN A 555 -23.28 -11.07 18.62
C GLN A 555 -22.62 -10.44 17.39
N LYS A 556 -23.42 -10.04 16.39
CA LYS A 556 -22.93 -9.39 15.18
C LYS A 556 -22.18 -8.09 15.48
N ALA A 557 -22.65 -7.29 16.43
CA ALA A 557 -21.99 -6.06 16.84
C ALA A 557 -20.64 -6.34 17.52
N VAL A 558 -20.56 -7.34 18.41
CA VAL A 558 -19.30 -7.79 19.02
C VAL A 558 -18.32 -8.26 17.95
N ASP A 559 -18.75 -9.14 17.05
CA ASP A 559 -17.93 -9.66 15.96
C ASP A 559 -17.39 -8.52 15.07
N GLU A 560 -18.25 -7.56 14.68
CA GLU A 560 -17.84 -6.41 13.87
C GLU A 560 -16.89 -5.45 14.58
N HIS A 561 -17.10 -5.18 15.87
CA HIS A 561 -16.22 -4.29 16.64
C HIS A 561 -14.86 -4.92 16.90
N VAL A 562 -14.82 -6.23 17.16
CA VAL A 562 -13.56 -6.97 17.24
C VAL A 562 -12.84 -7.02 15.90
N GLU A 563 -13.56 -7.15 14.79
CA GLU A 563 -12.96 -7.08 13.45
C GLU A 563 -12.31 -5.72 13.17
N LYS A 564 -12.96 -4.64 13.60
CA LYS A 564 -12.48 -3.25 13.46
C LYS A 564 -11.40 -2.86 14.49
N GLY A 565 -11.16 -3.67 15.52
CA GLY A 565 -10.24 -3.37 16.62
C GLY A 565 -10.81 -2.45 17.71
N ASN A 566 -12.13 -2.24 17.75
CA ASN A 566 -12.84 -1.45 18.76
C ASN A 566 -13.08 -2.27 20.04
N PHE A 567 -12.02 -2.75 20.67
CA PHE A 567 -12.12 -3.73 21.76
C PHE A 567 -12.93 -3.20 22.96
N ALA A 568 -12.77 -1.94 23.37
CA ALA A 568 -13.51 -1.38 24.51
C ALA A 568 -15.05 -1.50 24.35
N ILE A 569 -15.57 -1.31 23.13
CA ILE A 569 -17.00 -1.44 22.85
C ILE A 569 -17.43 -2.91 22.87
N ALA A 570 -16.62 -3.79 22.27
CA ALA A 570 -16.88 -5.22 22.29
C ALA A 570 -16.89 -5.77 23.73
N GLU A 571 -15.89 -5.41 24.55
CA GLU A 571 -15.80 -5.78 25.96
C GLU A 571 -17.02 -5.29 26.73
N TYR A 572 -17.42 -4.02 26.54
CA TYR A 572 -18.63 -3.47 27.15
C TYR A 572 -19.88 -4.27 26.78
N LEU A 573 -20.08 -4.56 25.49
CA LEU A 573 -21.22 -5.35 25.01
C LEU A 573 -21.25 -6.75 25.63
N ILE A 574 -20.09 -7.41 25.73
CA ILE A 574 -19.98 -8.77 26.30
C ILE A 574 -20.30 -8.75 27.80
N GLU A 575 -19.76 -7.78 28.54
CA GLU A 575 -19.91 -7.69 29.98
C GLU A 575 -21.31 -7.23 30.38
N ASN A 576 -21.91 -6.32 29.60
CA ASN A 576 -23.13 -5.63 29.99
C ASN A 576 -24.37 -6.10 29.26
N ALA A 577 -24.32 -6.74 28.09
CA ALA A 577 -25.54 -7.25 27.42
C ALA A 577 -26.03 -8.61 27.99
N GLY A 578 -25.62 -8.92 29.22
CA GLY A 578 -25.63 -10.24 29.84
C GLY A 578 -26.98 -10.95 29.92
N LYS A 579 -26.84 -12.29 29.90
CA LYS A 579 -27.81 -13.41 30.06
C LYS A 579 -28.25 -14.13 28.79
N ILE A 580 -27.91 -13.63 27.62
CA ILE A 580 -28.38 -14.28 26.40
C ILE A 580 -27.20 -15.05 25.79
N SER A 581 -27.43 -16.34 25.57
CA SER A 581 -26.42 -17.26 25.06
C SER A 581 -26.25 -17.11 23.56
N TYR A 582 -25.02 -16.81 23.09
CA TYR A 582 -24.64 -16.68 21.69
C TYR A 582 -23.36 -17.46 21.32
N ASP A 583 -23.32 -17.96 20.09
CA ASP A 583 -22.15 -18.63 19.53
C ASP A 583 -21.22 -17.63 18.86
N TYR A 584 -20.29 -17.02 19.62
CA TYR A 584 -19.30 -16.10 19.06
C TYR A 584 -18.41 -16.77 18.01
N GLN A 585 -18.05 -16.02 16.96
CA GLN A 585 -17.12 -16.56 15.97
C GLN A 585 -15.76 -16.84 16.61
N ALA A 586 -15.15 -17.96 16.22
CA ALA A 586 -13.86 -18.34 16.76
C ALA A 586 -12.74 -17.32 16.42
N SER A 587 -12.87 -16.61 15.29
CA SER A 587 -12.03 -15.45 14.93
C SER A 587 -12.12 -14.31 15.95
N THR A 588 -13.33 -13.97 16.39
CA THR A 588 -13.61 -12.95 17.41
C THR A 588 -12.92 -13.30 18.72
N ILE A 589 -13.10 -14.53 19.17
CA ILE A 589 -12.47 -15.03 20.40
C ILE A 589 -10.94 -14.98 20.30
N SER A 590 -10.38 -15.41 19.15
CA SER A 590 -8.93 -15.35 18.92
C SER A 590 -8.39 -13.92 18.97
N LYS A 591 -9.11 -12.94 18.41
CA LYS A 591 -8.69 -11.53 18.42
C LYS A 591 -8.80 -10.91 19.81
N LEU A 592 -9.87 -11.21 20.56
CA LEU A 592 -10.00 -10.77 21.96
C LEU A 592 -8.84 -11.27 22.82
N LEU A 593 -8.43 -12.52 22.64
CA LEU A 593 -7.26 -13.10 23.32
C LEU A 593 -5.96 -12.39 22.97
N GLN A 594 -5.75 -12.14 21.68
CA GLN A 594 -4.55 -11.44 21.19
C GLN A 594 -4.48 -10.03 21.75
N ASN A 595 -5.63 -9.37 21.92
CA ASN A 595 -5.73 -8.05 22.55
C ASN A 595 -5.61 -8.09 24.08
N GLY A 596 -5.64 -9.27 24.72
CA GLY A 596 -5.59 -9.39 26.18
C GLY A 596 -6.91 -9.15 26.90
N SER A 597 -8.03 -9.27 26.19
CA SER A 597 -9.41 -9.00 26.64
C SER A 597 -9.97 -10.16 27.48
N TYR A 598 -9.23 -10.58 28.51
CA TYR A 598 -9.48 -11.85 29.19
C TYR A 598 -10.76 -11.87 30.03
N LYS A 599 -11.10 -10.73 30.65
CA LYS A 599 -12.34 -10.58 31.43
C LYS A 599 -13.57 -10.81 30.58
N SER A 600 -13.57 -10.29 29.36
CA SER A 600 -14.68 -10.47 28.43
C SER A 600 -14.80 -11.92 27.98
N ILE A 601 -13.68 -12.63 27.77
CA ILE A 601 -13.72 -14.07 27.49
C ILE A 601 -14.29 -14.85 28.68
N GLU A 602 -13.95 -14.47 29.91
CA GLU A 602 -14.52 -15.07 31.12
C GLU A 602 -16.04 -14.82 31.21
N ALA A 603 -16.48 -13.60 30.91
CA ALA A 603 -17.89 -13.25 30.81
C ALA A 603 -18.60 -14.07 29.71
N MET A 604 -17.99 -14.25 28.53
CA MET A 604 -18.53 -15.11 27.47
C MET A 604 -18.73 -16.55 27.96
N LYS A 605 -17.75 -17.12 28.69
CA LYS A 605 -17.84 -18.50 29.22
C LYS A 605 -18.97 -18.69 30.22
N LEU A 606 -19.27 -17.66 31.01
CA LEU A 606 -20.39 -17.69 31.95
C LEU A 606 -21.74 -17.63 31.21
N GLN A 607 -21.76 -17.07 30.01
CA GLN A 607 -22.97 -16.88 29.21
C GLN A 607 -23.25 -18.05 28.26
N THR A 608 -22.22 -18.71 27.73
CA THR A 608 -22.34 -19.80 26.75
C THR A 608 -21.44 -20.99 27.03
N ASP A 609 -21.94 -22.18 26.70
CA ASP A 609 -21.08 -23.33 26.41
C ASP A 609 -20.33 -23.03 25.11
N ILE A 610 -19.21 -22.31 25.22
CA ILE A 610 -18.34 -22.01 24.08
C ILE A 610 -17.77 -23.33 23.57
N SER A 611 -18.50 -24.00 22.69
CA SER A 611 -18.02 -25.19 21.98
C SER A 611 -17.16 -24.72 20.82
N MET A 612 -15.87 -24.51 21.11
CA MET A 612 -14.91 -24.24 20.04
C MET A 612 -14.86 -25.44 19.09
N PRO A 613 -14.89 -25.23 17.76
CA PRO A 613 -14.70 -26.31 16.81
C PRO A 613 -13.40 -27.05 17.12
N ALA A 614 -13.41 -28.39 17.14
CA ALA A 614 -12.24 -29.22 17.50
C ALA A 614 -10.99 -29.01 16.62
N ASN A 615 -11.13 -28.26 15.52
CA ASN A 615 -10.06 -27.92 14.57
C ASN A 615 -9.64 -26.45 14.61
N PHE A 616 -10.20 -25.65 15.52
CA PHE A 616 -9.85 -24.23 15.60
C PHE A 616 -8.43 -24.07 16.14
N LYS A 617 -7.59 -23.31 15.43
CA LYS A 617 -6.20 -23.05 15.78
C LYS A 617 -6.11 -21.63 16.31
N ILE A 618 -5.90 -21.49 17.62
CA ILE A 618 -5.67 -20.19 18.25
C ILE A 618 -4.18 -19.91 18.21
N SER A 619 -3.81 -18.79 17.58
CA SER A 619 -2.49 -18.21 17.80
C SER A 619 -2.44 -17.66 19.22
N VAL A 620 -1.51 -18.17 20.01
CA VAL A 620 -1.26 -17.67 21.36
C VAL A 620 0.12 -17.04 21.39
N GLN A 621 0.16 -15.77 21.76
CA GLN A 621 1.40 -15.02 21.92
C GLN A 621 1.70 -14.76 23.40
N THR A 622 0.73 -14.86 24.31
CA THR A 622 0.86 -14.45 25.72
C THR A 622 0.55 -15.59 26.68
N LEU A 623 1.27 -15.65 27.81
CA LEU A 623 1.04 -16.63 28.87
C LEU A 623 -0.38 -16.60 29.44
N PRO A 624 -0.99 -15.43 29.71
CA PRO A 624 -2.36 -15.41 30.22
C PRO A 624 -3.34 -15.99 29.19
N ALA A 625 -3.20 -15.69 27.90
CA ALA A 625 -4.08 -16.25 26.86
C ALA A 625 -4.06 -17.79 26.87
N LEU A 626 -2.88 -18.39 27.13
CA LEU A 626 -2.75 -19.84 27.26
C LEU A 626 -3.49 -20.38 28.50
N LYS A 627 -3.31 -19.74 29.67
CA LYS A 627 -4.02 -20.10 30.91
C LYS A 627 -5.54 -19.99 30.77
N TYR A 628 -6.01 -18.97 30.04
CA TYR A 628 -7.43 -18.71 29.85
C TYR A 628 -8.12 -19.77 28.97
N PHE A 629 -7.41 -20.60 28.20
CA PHE A 629 -8.03 -21.55 27.27
C PHE A 629 -7.90 -23.02 27.63
N HIS A 630 -7.62 -23.37 28.89
CA HIS A 630 -7.66 -24.76 29.39
C HIS A 630 -9.08 -25.40 29.37
N ILE A 631 -9.97 -24.99 28.45
CA ILE A 631 -11.33 -25.50 28.33
C ILE A 631 -11.45 -26.28 27.02
N GLY A 632 -11.34 -27.61 27.13
CA GLY A 632 -11.70 -28.55 26.07
C GLY A 632 -10.65 -28.72 24.96
N ARG A 633 -11.01 -29.52 23.95
CA ARG A 633 -10.17 -30.06 22.87
C ARG A 633 -9.58 -29.03 21.88
N VAL A 634 -9.30 -27.80 22.32
CA VAL A 634 -8.80 -26.71 21.49
C VAL A 634 -7.29 -26.77 21.41
N PHE A 635 -6.75 -26.76 20.20
CA PHE A 635 -5.31 -26.86 19.98
C PHE A 635 -4.70 -25.47 19.81
N PHE A 636 -3.72 -25.17 20.65
CA PHE A 636 -2.93 -23.96 20.53
C PHE A 636 -1.86 -24.10 19.47
N LYS A 637 -1.70 -23.04 18.67
CA LYS A 637 -0.54 -22.84 17.84
C LYS A 637 0.25 -21.70 18.47
N PRO A 638 1.35 -21.97 19.19
CA PRO A 638 2.18 -20.89 19.72
C PRO A 638 2.72 -20.06 18.55
N GLU A 639 2.61 -18.74 18.67
CA GLU A 639 3.28 -17.80 17.78
C GLU A 639 4.45 -17.19 18.53
N TYR A 640 5.63 -17.71 18.21
CA TYR A 640 6.88 -17.22 18.75
C TYR A 640 7.21 -15.87 18.12
N GLY A 641 7.36 -14.86 18.98
CA GLY A 641 7.63 -13.49 18.56
C GLY A 641 9.13 -13.24 18.35
N THR A 642 9.47 -12.05 17.87
CA THR A 642 10.87 -11.59 17.84
C THR A 642 11.29 -10.86 19.12
N SER A 643 10.35 -10.60 20.05
CA SER A 643 10.51 -9.52 21.01
C SER A 643 11.17 -9.90 22.34
N THR A 644 11.15 -11.17 22.80
CA THR A 644 11.95 -11.62 23.97
C THR A 644 12.07 -13.15 24.04
N LEU A 645 13.29 -13.69 23.95
CA LEU A 645 13.59 -15.13 24.01
C LEU A 645 13.01 -15.83 25.26
N LYS A 646 13.05 -15.15 26.42
CA LYS A 646 12.54 -15.68 27.70
C LYS A 646 11.03 -15.94 27.69
N ARG A 647 10.25 -15.06 27.07
CA ARG A 647 8.78 -15.19 26.98
C ARG A 647 8.39 -16.39 26.14
N ASP A 648 9.06 -16.61 25.02
CA ASP A 648 8.79 -17.76 24.16
C ASP A 648 9.09 -19.07 24.89
N GLN A 649 10.19 -19.12 25.65
CA GLN A 649 10.51 -20.25 26.50
C GLN A 649 9.43 -20.51 27.57
N GLU A 650 9.01 -19.48 28.32
CA GLU A 650 7.95 -19.61 29.33
C GLU A 650 6.63 -20.07 28.70
N LEU A 651 6.29 -19.53 27.52
CA LEU A 651 5.08 -19.90 26.78
C LEU A 651 5.14 -21.36 26.32
N THR A 652 6.28 -21.78 25.77
CA THR A 652 6.52 -23.17 25.38
C THR A 652 6.43 -24.10 26.58
N GLN A 653 7.04 -23.73 27.70
CA GLN A 653 7.01 -24.55 28.91
C GLN A 653 5.59 -24.78 29.39
N MET A 654 4.83 -23.71 29.57
CA MET A 654 3.45 -23.77 30.01
C MET A 654 2.57 -24.55 29.03
N LEU A 655 2.83 -24.42 27.72
CA LEU A 655 2.08 -25.13 26.69
C LEU A 655 2.27 -26.64 26.81
N PHE A 656 3.49 -27.10 27.09
CA PHE A 656 3.75 -28.52 27.27
C PHE A 656 3.25 -29.06 28.60
N GLU A 657 3.30 -28.27 29.67
CA GLU A 657 2.65 -28.62 30.95
C GLU A 657 1.16 -28.89 30.73
N LEU A 658 0.47 -28.03 29.97
CA LEU A 658 -0.94 -28.22 29.62
C LEU A 658 -1.19 -29.46 28.75
N TYR A 659 -0.34 -29.71 27.76
CA TYR A 659 -0.48 -30.91 26.94
C TYR A 659 -0.21 -32.19 27.73
N ASP A 660 0.68 -32.14 28.71
CA ASP A 660 0.98 -33.30 29.54
C ASP A 660 -0.26 -33.74 30.32
N ASP A 661 -1.01 -32.79 30.89
CA ASP A 661 -2.27 -33.05 31.57
C ASP A 661 -3.34 -33.63 30.63
N GLU A 662 -3.42 -33.15 29.37
CA GLU A 662 -4.42 -33.64 28.42
C GLU A 662 -4.07 -35.01 27.81
N ILE A 663 -2.80 -35.31 27.55
CA ILE A 663 -2.37 -36.55 26.88
C ILE A 663 -2.72 -37.79 27.72
N GLU A 664 -2.67 -37.68 29.03
CA GLU A 664 -3.11 -38.75 29.94
C GLU A 664 -4.57 -39.15 29.72
N SER A 665 -5.38 -38.23 29.15
CA SER A 665 -6.80 -38.44 28.89
C SER A 665 -7.15 -38.82 27.44
N ASN A 666 -6.25 -38.64 26.44
CA ASN A 666 -6.64 -38.77 25.01
C ASN A 666 -5.48 -39.07 24.04
N SER A 667 -5.54 -40.23 23.36
CA SER A 667 -4.50 -40.71 22.43
C SER A 667 -4.36 -39.93 21.11
N ILE A 668 -5.38 -39.18 20.68
CA ILE A 668 -5.36 -38.35 19.45
C ILE A 668 -4.39 -37.16 19.62
N ILE A 669 -4.15 -36.73 20.85
CA ILE A 669 -3.32 -35.56 21.18
C ILE A 669 -1.85 -35.81 20.86
N THR A 670 -1.38 -37.06 20.93
CA THR A 670 0.03 -37.43 20.71
C THR A 670 0.57 -37.00 19.34
N ASN A 671 -0.19 -37.19 18.25
CA ASN A 671 0.27 -36.78 16.91
C ASN A 671 0.36 -35.25 16.77
N LYS A 672 -0.52 -34.52 17.45
CA LYS A 672 -0.52 -33.05 17.43
C LYS A 672 0.57 -32.47 18.32
N LEU A 673 0.88 -33.13 19.45
CA LEU A 673 2.02 -32.78 20.30
C LEU A 673 3.32 -32.83 19.48
N VAL A 674 3.52 -33.88 18.69
CA VAL A 674 4.67 -34.01 17.77
C VAL A 674 4.78 -32.79 16.84
N ASP A 675 3.67 -32.37 16.22
CA ASP A 675 3.67 -31.22 15.31
C ASP A 675 3.97 -29.90 16.02
N VAL A 676 3.43 -29.69 17.23
CA VAL A 676 3.68 -28.50 18.05
C VAL A 676 5.14 -28.47 18.50
N PHE A 677 5.64 -29.60 18.98
CA PHE A 677 7.04 -29.78 19.38
C PHE A 677 7.99 -29.46 18.24
N LYS A 678 7.74 -30.02 17.06
CA LYS A 678 8.55 -29.75 15.86
C LYS A 678 8.58 -28.27 15.51
N LYS A 679 7.45 -27.57 15.57
CA LYS A 679 7.40 -26.12 15.32
C LYS A 679 8.14 -25.32 16.39
N ALA A 680 8.06 -25.73 17.65
CA ALA A 680 8.82 -25.12 18.74
C ALA A 680 10.32 -25.25 18.49
N VAL A 681 10.78 -26.44 18.11
CA VAL A 681 12.18 -26.71 17.72
C VAL A 681 12.59 -25.83 16.55
N ASP A 682 11.85 -25.85 15.45
CA ASP A 682 12.14 -25.05 14.25
C ASP A 682 12.23 -23.56 14.62
N SER A 683 11.29 -23.05 15.43
CA SER A 683 11.29 -21.65 15.85
C SER A 683 12.45 -21.28 16.78
N ALA A 684 12.81 -22.15 17.72
CA ALA A 684 13.94 -21.94 18.62
C ALA A 684 15.26 -21.84 17.84
N PHE A 685 15.44 -22.68 16.80
CA PHE A 685 16.59 -22.57 15.90
C PHE A 685 16.57 -21.32 15.03
N LEU A 686 15.40 -20.93 14.51
CA LEU A 686 15.26 -19.71 13.70
C LEU A 686 15.56 -18.44 14.50
N SER A 687 15.15 -18.40 15.76
CA SER A 687 15.29 -17.26 16.67
C SER A 687 16.61 -17.24 17.45
N ASN A 688 17.43 -18.29 17.34
CA ASN A 688 18.64 -18.48 18.13
C ASN A 688 18.39 -18.53 19.66
N ASN A 689 17.30 -19.18 20.08
CA ASN A 689 16.93 -19.29 21.49
C ASN A 689 17.56 -20.53 22.15
N LEU A 690 18.78 -20.37 22.67
CA LEU A 690 19.55 -21.47 23.27
C LEU A 690 18.84 -22.13 24.46
N ASP A 691 18.26 -21.32 25.34
CA ASP A 691 17.56 -21.80 26.55
C ASP A 691 16.32 -22.64 26.17
N MET A 692 15.58 -22.20 25.15
CA MET A 692 14.43 -22.93 24.63
C MET A 692 14.85 -24.25 23.97
N ILE A 693 15.99 -24.30 23.27
CA ILE A 693 16.52 -25.53 22.69
C ILE A 693 16.93 -26.53 23.79
N GLU A 694 17.60 -26.06 24.84
CA GLU A 694 17.93 -26.90 26.00
C GLU A 694 16.67 -27.45 26.66
N TYR A 695 15.67 -26.60 26.90
CA TYR A 695 14.40 -26.99 27.47
C TYR A 695 13.68 -28.03 26.60
N LEU A 696 13.57 -27.81 25.28
CA LEU A 696 12.91 -28.73 24.36
C LEU A 696 13.62 -30.10 24.32
N ASN A 697 14.95 -30.12 24.35
CA ASN A 697 15.71 -31.38 24.42
C ASN A 697 15.48 -32.11 25.74
N TYR A 698 15.52 -31.39 26.86
CA TYR A 698 15.21 -31.94 28.18
C TYR A 698 13.80 -32.53 28.23
N TYR A 699 12.80 -31.78 27.73
CA TYR A 699 11.42 -32.23 27.65
C TYR A 699 11.29 -33.50 26.79
N TYR A 700 11.98 -33.55 25.65
CA TYR A 700 11.98 -34.73 24.78
C TYR A 700 12.58 -35.97 25.45
N GLU A 701 13.76 -35.87 26.05
CA GLU A 701 14.41 -37.04 26.67
C GLU A 701 13.63 -37.53 27.90
N THR A 702 13.01 -36.63 28.67
CA THR A 702 12.11 -36.99 29.79
C THR A 702 10.84 -37.69 29.30
N ASN A 703 10.28 -37.27 28.17
CA ASN A 703 9.01 -37.77 27.63
C ASN A 703 9.17 -38.72 26.42
N LYS A 704 10.32 -39.36 26.29
CA LYS A 704 10.70 -40.16 25.10
C LYS A 704 9.69 -41.25 24.71
N SER A 705 9.03 -41.85 25.70
CA SER A 705 7.99 -42.87 25.49
C SER A 705 6.75 -42.33 24.76
N ARG A 706 6.48 -41.02 24.86
CA ARG A 706 5.37 -40.32 24.19
C ARG A 706 5.66 -40.08 22.70
N PHE A 707 6.93 -39.97 22.31
CA PHE A 707 7.38 -39.69 20.95
C PHE A 707 7.72 -40.94 20.11
N LYS A 708 7.05 -42.07 20.37
CA LYS A 708 7.38 -43.42 19.85
C LYS A 708 7.93 -43.40 18.41
N SER A 709 9.18 -43.85 18.24
CA SER A 709 9.90 -44.03 16.96
C SER A 709 10.10 -42.79 16.06
N GLN A 710 9.67 -41.59 16.47
CA GLN A 710 9.75 -40.39 15.63
C GLN A 710 10.93 -39.46 15.94
N LYS A 711 11.98 -39.94 16.64
CA LYS A 711 13.16 -39.12 16.98
C LYS A 711 13.74 -38.40 15.77
N GLU A 712 13.85 -39.12 14.64
CA GLU A 712 14.38 -38.59 13.38
C GLU A 712 13.45 -37.58 12.69
N LEU A 713 12.14 -37.61 12.98
CA LEU A 713 11.15 -36.71 12.39
C LEU A 713 10.99 -35.40 13.17
N LEU A 714 11.30 -35.43 14.47
CA LEU A 714 11.15 -34.32 15.42
C LEU A 714 12.33 -33.35 15.34
N PHE A 715 13.56 -33.88 15.42
CA PHE A 715 14.78 -33.10 15.23
C PHE A 715 15.30 -33.35 13.83
N ARG A 716 14.86 -32.50 12.89
CA ARG A 716 15.48 -32.46 11.56
C ARG A 716 16.99 -32.25 11.73
N ALA A 717 17.78 -32.88 10.86
CA ALA A 717 19.21 -32.62 10.82
C ALA A 717 19.43 -31.10 10.63
N ILE A 718 20.08 -30.50 11.62
CA ILE A 718 20.28 -29.07 11.73
C ILE A 718 21.32 -28.66 10.70
N ASP A 719 20.99 -27.63 9.92
CA ASP A 719 21.86 -27.12 8.87
C ASP A 719 23.07 -26.40 9.46
N LEU A 720 24.20 -27.11 9.52
CA LEU A 720 25.48 -26.58 9.99
C LEU A 720 25.95 -25.40 9.15
N ASP A 721 25.63 -25.39 7.84
CA ASP A 721 26.07 -24.34 6.93
C ASP A 721 25.47 -22.98 7.34
N ARG A 722 24.20 -23.00 7.78
CA ARG A 722 23.51 -21.82 8.30
C ARG A 722 24.12 -21.32 9.61
N ILE A 723 24.46 -22.23 10.53
CA ILE A 723 25.06 -21.87 11.82
C ILE A 723 26.46 -21.26 11.61
N ILE A 724 27.26 -21.86 10.73
CA ILE A 724 28.61 -21.40 10.41
C ILE A 724 28.58 -20.07 9.64
N SER A 725 27.71 -19.91 8.64
CA SER A 725 27.59 -18.65 7.89
C SER A 725 27.11 -17.47 8.74
N SER A 726 26.32 -17.74 9.78
CA SER A 726 25.93 -16.76 10.79
C SER A 726 26.95 -16.57 11.93
N MET A 727 28.05 -17.32 11.93
CA MET A 727 29.10 -17.30 12.98
C MET A 727 28.56 -17.54 14.39
N ASN A 728 27.50 -18.34 14.51
CA ASN A 728 26.80 -18.57 15.76
C ASN A 728 27.37 -19.80 16.51
N PHE A 729 28.56 -19.64 17.06
CA PHE A 729 29.30 -20.74 17.69
C PHE A 729 28.68 -21.24 19.00
N GLU A 730 27.89 -20.42 19.68
CA GLU A 730 27.18 -20.82 20.91
C GLU A 730 26.08 -21.84 20.59
N MET A 731 25.25 -21.56 19.57
CA MET A 731 24.29 -22.52 19.03
C MET A 731 24.96 -23.82 18.62
N LEU A 732 26.12 -23.70 17.97
CA LEU A 732 26.87 -24.86 17.50
C LEU A 732 27.40 -25.73 18.64
N ALA A 733 27.97 -25.10 19.67
CA ALA A 733 28.43 -25.79 20.87
C ALA A 733 27.27 -26.50 21.57
N LEU A 734 26.11 -25.83 21.65
CA LEU A 734 24.90 -26.40 22.24
C LEU A 734 24.40 -27.62 21.45
N VAL A 735 24.27 -27.48 20.13
CA VAL A 735 23.81 -28.56 19.23
C VAL A 735 24.68 -29.81 19.34
N ILE A 736 25.99 -29.62 19.49
CA ILE A 736 26.93 -30.71 19.70
C ILE A 736 26.81 -31.31 21.10
N LYS A 737 26.69 -30.48 22.15
CA LYS A 737 26.47 -30.91 23.54
C LYS A 737 25.22 -31.79 23.65
N LEU A 738 24.15 -31.41 22.96
CA LEU A 738 22.87 -32.13 22.96
C LEU A 738 22.82 -33.31 21.97
N GLN A 739 23.90 -33.55 21.21
CA GLN A 739 24.00 -34.62 20.21
C GLN A 739 22.88 -34.55 19.14
N PHE A 740 22.46 -33.34 18.77
CA PHE A 740 21.49 -33.20 17.70
C PHE A 740 22.10 -33.56 16.34
N PRO A 741 21.29 -34.11 15.43
CA PRO A 741 21.79 -34.47 14.13
C PRO A 741 22.23 -33.24 13.34
N LEU A 742 23.42 -33.27 12.76
CA LEU A 742 23.97 -32.18 11.94
C LEU A 742 23.92 -32.57 10.46
N LYS A 743 23.48 -31.65 9.61
CA LYS A 743 23.57 -31.75 8.15
C LYS A 743 24.45 -30.63 7.63
N THR A 744 25.35 -30.98 6.73
CA THR A 744 26.12 -30.01 5.95
C THR A 744 25.88 -30.31 4.48
N SER A 745 25.76 -29.28 3.66
CA SER A 745 25.68 -29.42 2.20
C SER A 745 26.88 -28.78 1.50
N TYR A 746 27.56 -27.82 2.13
CA TYR A 746 28.63 -27.04 1.48
C TYR A 746 30.03 -27.37 2.00
N MET A 747 30.97 -27.53 1.06
CA MET A 747 32.39 -27.72 1.36
C MET A 747 33.03 -26.52 2.06
N THR A 748 32.51 -25.31 1.82
CA THR A 748 32.96 -24.08 2.48
C THR A 748 32.76 -24.14 3.99
N SER A 749 31.68 -24.78 4.45
CA SER A 749 31.39 -24.97 5.86
C SER A 749 32.40 -25.92 6.49
N TRP A 750 32.71 -27.06 5.84
CA TRP A 750 33.77 -27.98 6.29
C TRP A 750 35.14 -27.33 6.34
N ARG A 751 35.46 -26.51 5.34
CA ARG A 751 36.68 -25.71 5.35
C ARG A 751 36.70 -24.76 6.55
N THR A 752 35.58 -24.15 6.88
CA THR A 752 35.46 -23.26 8.04
C THR A 752 35.60 -24.03 9.35
N VAL A 753 35.00 -25.23 9.44
CA VAL A 753 35.15 -26.16 10.57
C VAL A 753 36.63 -26.48 10.81
N GLY A 754 37.37 -26.85 9.76
CA GLY A 754 38.81 -27.15 9.89
C GLY A 754 39.63 -25.91 10.26
N MET A 755 39.26 -24.74 9.75
CA MET A 755 39.99 -23.50 9.97
C MET A 755 39.88 -22.98 11.41
N TYR A 756 38.74 -23.17 12.07
CA TYR A 756 38.49 -22.62 13.41
C TYR A 756 38.27 -23.66 14.51
N GLY A 757 37.91 -24.89 14.17
CA GLY A 757 37.61 -25.96 15.12
C GLY A 757 38.82 -26.50 15.87
N SER A 758 38.61 -27.04 17.07
CA SER A 758 39.58 -27.93 17.74
C SER A 758 39.46 -29.37 17.21
N LEU A 759 40.46 -30.23 17.43
CA LEU A 759 40.37 -31.65 17.09
C LEU A 759 39.12 -32.29 17.70
N GLU A 760 38.91 -32.11 19.00
CA GLU A 760 37.75 -32.65 19.73
C GLU A 760 36.43 -32.21 19.07
N TRP A 761 36.38 -30.95 18.61
CA TRP A 761 35.22 -30.40 17.96
C TRP A 761 35.00 -30.98 16.56
N VAL A 762 36.06 -31.15 15.79
CA VAL A 762 36.04 -31.84 14.49
C VAL A 762 35.57 -33.28 14.62
N GLU A 763 36.10 -34.01 15.61
CA GLU A 763 35.69 -35.38 15.92
C GLU A 763 34.20 -35.44 16.27
N LYS A 764 33.73 -34.53 17.13
CA LYS A 764 32.30 -34.44 17.48
C LYS A 764 31.41 -34.15 16.29
N VAL A 765 31.82 -33.30 15.35
CA VAL A 765 31.04 -33.02 14.13
C VAL A 765 31.07 -34.22 13.17
N LEU A 766 32.22 -34.89 13.01
CA LEU A 766 32.38 -36.04 12.11
C LEU A 766 31.67 -37.31 12.61
N TYR A 767 31.69 -37.55 13.92
CA TYR A 767 31.14 -38.77 14.53
C TYR A 767 29.74 -38.61 15.09
N ASN A 768 29.13 -37.41 15.00
CA ASN A 768 27.71 -37.26 15.29
C ASN A 768 26.92 -38.19 14.37
N SER A 769 26.16 -39.12 14.96
CA SER A 769 25.63 -40.36 14.37
C SER A 769 24.73 -40.19 13.14
N SER A 770 24.32 -38.97 12.85
CA SER A 770 23.53 -38.54 11.70
C SER A 770 24.37 -38.13 10.48
N PHE A 771 25.67 -37.96 10.66
CA PHE A 771 26.62 -37.65 9.60
C PHE A 771 27.13 -38.91 8.90
N ARG A 772 26.22 -39.77 8.45
CA ARG A 772 26.54 -40.80 7.47
C ARG A 772 26.31 -40.18 6.08
N PRO A 773 27.35 -39.67 5.39
CA PRO A 773 27.20 -39.33 3.99
C PRO A 773 26.59 -40.55 3.27
N VAL A 774 25.58 -40.29 2.44
CA VAL A 774 24.76 -41.33 1.80
C VAL A 774 25.64 -42.26 0.94
N SER A 775 26.80 -41.77 0.51
CA SER A 775 27.82 -42.55 -0.20
C SER A 775 29.25 -42.12 0.17
N ASP A 776 30.22 -43.02 0.02
CA ASP A 776 31.65 -42.70 0.13
C ASP A 776 32.06 -41.58 -0.86
N ARG A 777 31.33 -41.46 -1.99
CA ARG A 777 31.55 -40.44 -3.01
C ARG A 777 31.31 -39.02 -2.50
N ASP A 778 30.37 -38.84 -1.58
CA ASP A 778 30.07 -37.54 -0.97
C ASP A 778 31.02 -37.25 0.21
N ARG A 779 31.63 -38.29 0.80
CA ARG A 779 32.51 -38.17 1.97
C ARG A 779 33.88 -37.60 1.61
N ILE A 780 34.49 -38.07 0.52
CA ILE A 780 35.85 -37.69 0.12
C ILE A 780 36.00 -36.17 -0.06
N PRO A 781 35.11 -35.47 -0.79
CA PRO A 781 35.28 -34.04 -1.00
C PRO A 781 35.11 -33.22 0.28
N LEU A 782 34.26 -33.66 1.20
CA LEU A 782 34.06 -32.99 2.50
C LEU A 782 35.29 -33.13 3.40
N LEU A 783 35.90 -34.31 3.45
CA LEU A 783 37.15 -34.54 4.17
C LEU A 783 38.32 -33.73 3.56
N ALA A 784 38.37 -33.63 2.23
CA ALA A 784 39.35 -32.79 1.54
C ALA A 784 39.15 -31.30 1.88
N ALA A 785 37.92 -30.81 1.94
CA ALA A 785 37.59 -29.45 2.34
C ALA A 785 37.95 -29.17 3.80
N LEU A 786 37.66 -30.11 4.70
CA LEU A 786 38.05 -30.06 6.12
C LEU A 786 39.57 -29.98 6.28
N LYS A 787 40.32 -30.83 5.56
CA LYS A 787 41.80 -30.80 5.52
C LYS A 787 42.32 -29.46 5.00
N SER A 788 41.74 -28.93 3.91
CA SER A 788 42.08 -27.60 3.38
C SER A 788 41.82 -26.49 4.40
N GLY A 789 40.75 -26.60 5.18
CA GLY A 789 40.45 -25.73 6.30
C GLY A 789 41.49 -25.81 7.40
N ALA A 790 41.83 -27.02 7.82
CA ALA A 790 42.81 -27.29 8.88
C ALA A 790 44.18 -26.67 8.56
N LEU A 791 44.61 -26.69 7.29
CA LEU A 791 45.85 -26.01 6.85
C LEU A 791 45.85 -24.50 7.14
N LEU A 792 44.67 -23.87 7.24
CA LEU A 792 44.49 -22.47 7.59
C LEU A 792 44.30 -22.23 9.10
N ASN A 793 44.22 -23.29 9.91
CA ASN A 793 44.02 -23.18 11.35
C ASN A 793 45.23 -22.54 12.04
N LYS A 794 45.00 -21.51 12.87
CA LYS A 794 46.08 -20.71 13.47
C LYS A 794 46.90 -21.48 14.51
N SER A 795 46.31 -22.46 15.19
CA SER A 795 47.04 -23.31 16.14
C SER A 795 47.77 -24.42 15.39
N LEU A 796 49.11 -24.42 15.46
CA LEU A 796 49.93 -25.39 14.76
C LEU A 796 49.71 -26.83 15.27
N GLU A 797 49.58 -26.99 16.58
CA GLU A 797 49.32 -28.30 17.20
C GLU A 797 47.97 -28.84 16.74
N ASN A 798 46.93 -28.01 16.83
CA ASN A 798 45.58 -28.38 16.47
C ASN A 798 45.45 -28.65 14.96
N ARG A 799 46.12 -27.86 14.11
CA ARG A 799 46.26 -28.11 12.67
C ARG A 799 46.80 -29.50 12.39
N LYS A 800 47.94 -29.86 13.01
CA LYS A 800 48.57 -31.17 12.83
C LYS A 800 47.64 -32.29 13.29
N ALA A 801 46.98 -32.09 14.42
CA ALA A 801 46.07 -33.07 15.00
C ALA A 801 44.85 -33.33 14.10
N ILE A 802 44.19 -32.27 13.59
CA ILE A 802 43.05 -32.40 12.67
C ILE A 802 43.47 -33.09 11.36
N ILE A 803 44.63 -32.71 10.80
CA ILE A 803 45.12 -33.33 9.55
C ILE A 803 45.39 -34.82 9.76
N ALA A 804 46.10 -35.19 10.82
CA ALA A 804 46.39 -36.58 11.15
C ALA A 804 45.10 -37.39 11.36
N HIS A 805 44.12 -36.80 12.05
CA HIS A 805 42.81 -37.41 12.25
C HIS A 805 42.09 -37.66 10.91
N VAL A 806 42.00 -36.66 10.03
CA VAL A 806 41.37 -36.80 8.71
C VAL A 806 42.08 -37.84 7.83
N GLU A 807 43.41 -37.93 7.90
CA GLU A 807 44.21 -38.92 7.17
C GLU A 807 44.07 -40.34 7.73
N SER A 808 43.74 -40.47 9.02
CA SER A 808 43.48 -41.76 9.67
C SER A 808 42.12 -42.39 9.29
N ILE A 809 41.19 -41.60 8.73
CA ILE A 809 39.88 -42.08 8.30
C ILE A 809 40.06 -42.93 7.02
N PRO A 810 39.66 -44.22 7.03
CA PRO A 810 39.80 -45.11 5.88
C PRO A 810 39.15 -44.52 4.62
N ASN A 811 39.81 -44.65 3.47
CA ASN A 811 39.46 -44.11 2.14
C ASN A 811 39.91 -42.67 1.80
N CYS A 812 40.63 -41.96 2.67
CA CYS A 812 41.24 -40.66 2.30
C CYS A 812 42.47 -40.79 1.36
N ASN A 813 43.17 -41.94 1.38
CA ASN A 813 44.49 -42.08 0.74
C ASN A 813 44.50 -42.84 -0.60
N ASN A 814 43.35 -43.32 -1.10
CA ASN A 814 43.29 -44.23 -2.26
C ASN A 814 42.71 -43.60 -3.54
N SER A 815 42.61 -42.27 -3.64
CA SER A 815 42.22 -41.61 -4.90
C SER A 815 42.95 -40.29 -5.09
N TYR A 816 44.15 -40.36 -5.69
CA TYR A 816 44.74 -39.26 -6.44
C TYR A 816 45.24 -39.80 -7.77
#